data_AF-A0AA42Y647-F1
#
_entry.id   AF-A0AA42Y647-F1
#
_cell.length_a   1.000
_cell.length_b   1.000
_cell.length_c   1.000
_cell.angle_alpha   90.00
_cell.angle_beta   90.00
_cell.angle_gamma   90.00
#
_symmetry.space_group_name_H-M   'P 1'
#
loop_
_entity.id
_entity.type
_entity.pdbx_description
1 polymer ?
#
loop_
_entity_poly.entity_id
_entity_poly.type
_entity_poly.pdbx_seq_one_letter_code
_entity_poly.pdbx_strand_id
1 'polypeptide(L)'
;MPALRIAWVSLGVAAISQLSAPPAAAQNIEAQLKATVAATCTDSGGNGATIGNALGGAIRLDIEPMKFRGREVGTRTRYELTDGARILVERFTPGGNLRRVIIVYHAPAERAHRPEWMVFADDKCRIVSARRLIYDGPGAPAFIERTDASLTRVDVREPLNPPVPEGGTRDGVLVALVDSGVNYLLDAVRRRMARGADGGLLGFDYWDMDSRPFDSNPATSPFLPQRHGTQTAGVLIAEAPSSRLVVYRYPRLDMRRMAALVEDAAATGVVIVNLSLGSTSAEEWAAFAEAARKHPDMLFIASAGNDGRDIDAQPVFPAALRLENLLTATSSTETGVLAAGSNWGAESVDLLVPAESLVSIDFYGRPKLVSGSSYAAARLSALAACLLAAHPEWKGPQLKAAILDRVRPPPNGAAGLISRGMLESPTETDRGACEAEPKGVEVIARSRIGVKALYGDSKMPDGVRAALEASLVMLQGTRWSTALLESAARDAAGIFAQCGVMFRGFEVFELRTPRRYLYFNDAHAAALVRGLDIPRPAVFFVRDTLQRIAFDAEAIGRSSGRRRPELVDTVWMTEATSHPGIALAHELYHVLADSGAHSDDAANLMYSRTSGDNKQLDEAQCMRLRKVSASDGHLTPAK
;
A
#
# COMPACT_ATOMS: atom_id res chain seq x y z
N MET A 1 5.14 70.22 -31.33
CA MET A 1 4.56 70.67 -32.62
C MET A 1 5.28 69.93 -33.75
N PRO A 2 4.61 69.45 -34.81
CA PRO A 2 3.19 69.15 -34.92
C PRO A 2 2.90 67.74 -35.50
N ALA A 3 1.63 67.36 -35.36
CA ALA A 3 1.00 66.20 -35.97
C ALA A 3 0.89 66.33 -37.49
N LEU A 4 0.86 65.21 -38.21
CA LEU A 4 0.12 65.13 -39.46
C LEU A 4 -0.56 63.76 -39.64
N ARG A 5 -1.89 63.83 -39.66
CA ARG A 5 -2.84 62.87 -40.23
C ARG A 5 -2.65 62.76 -41.76
N ILE A 6 -3.41 61.83 -42.37
CA ILE A 6 -3.74 61.62 -43.80
C ILE A 6 -3.09 60.31 -44.31
N ALA A 7 -3.74 59.37 -45.00
CA ALA A 7 -5.11 59.22 -45.46
C ALA A 7 -5.44 57.73 -45.62
N TRP A 8 -6.73 57.46 -45.64
CA TRP A 8 -7.36 56.24 -46.09
C TRP A 8 -7.07 56.00 -47.57
N VAL A 9 -6.62 54.79 -47.92
CA VAL A 9 -6.79 54.22 -49.26
C VAL A 9 -7.53 52.90 -49.10
N SER A 10 -8.80 52.94 -49.48
CA SER A 10 -9.66 51.78 -49.66
C SER A 10 -9.33 51.15 -51.01
N LEU A 11 -8.82 49.92 -51.01
CA LEU A 11 -8.84 49.05 -52.19
C LEU A 11 -9.19 47.65 -51.71
N GLY A 12 -10.38 47.22 -52.11
CA GLY A 12 -11.05 46.03 -51.65
C GLY A 12 -10.28 44.75 -51.96
N VAL A 13 -10.31 43.83 -51.01
CA VAL A 13 -10.11 42.41 -51.26
C VAL A 13 -11.41 41.74 -50.86
N ALA A 14 -12.02 41.07 -51.83
CA ALA A 14 -13.26 40.33 -51.70
C ALA A 14 -13.21 39.41 -50.47
N ALA A 15 -14.18 39.57 -49.57
CA ALA A 15 -14.44 38.60 -48.53
C ALA A 15 -14.93 37.30 -49.20
N ILE A 16 -14.00 36.36 -49.41
CA ILE A 16 -14.36 34.95 -49.55
C ILE A 16 -14.74 34.51 -48.14
N SER A 17 -16.03 34.59 -47.84
CA SER A 17 -16.66 33.93 -46.70
C SER A 17 -16.59 32.42 -46.91
N GLN A 18 -15.42 31.83 -46.72
CA GLN A 18 -15.34 30.45 -46.25
C GLN A 18 -15.78 30.49 -44.79
N LEU A 19 -17.10 30.33 -44.59
CA LEU A 19 -17.63 29.75 -43.38
C LEU A 19 -16.92 28.40 -43.18
N SER A 20 -15.82 28.42 -42.44
CA SER A 20 -15.34 27.24 -41.75
C SER A 20 -16.52 26.73 -40.94
N ALA A 21 -17.04 25.56 -41.32
CA ALA A 21 -18.06 24.89 -40.55
C ALA A 21 -17.63 24.87 -39.07
N PRO A 22 -18.54 25.14 -38.12
CA PRO A 22 -18.22 24.92 -36.73
C PRO A 22 -17.74 23.47 -36.54
N PRO A 23 -16.75 23.19 -35.67
CA PRO A 23 -16.35 21.82 -35.41
C PRO A 23 -17.60 21.03 -35.03
N ALA A 24 -17.78 19.86 -35.66
CA ALA A 24 -18.88 18.96 -35.38
C ALA A 24 -19.08 18.87 -33.86
N ALA A 25 -20.31 19.08 -33.40
CA ALA A 25 -20.65 19.08 -31.98
C ALA A 25 -19.93 17.93 -31.28
N ALA A 26 -19.06 18.25 -30.31
CA ALA A 26 -18.33 17.25 -29.54
C ALA A 26 -19.36 16.23 -29.04
N GLN A 27 -19.30 15.01 -29.57
CA GLN A 27 -20.20 13.95 -29.12
C GLN A 27 -20.02 13.80 -27.61
N ASN A 28 -21.14 13.69 -26.89
CA ASN A 28 -21.09 13.47 -25.45
C ASN A 28 -20.50 12.08 -25.19
N ILE A 29 -19.18 12.01 -24.98
CA ILE A 29 -18.42 10.78 -24.75
C ILE A 29 -19.04 9.96 -23.61
N GLU A 30 -19.52 10.61 -22.55
CA GLU A 30 -20.18 9.92 -21.43
C GLU A 30 -21.48 9.23 -21.88
N ALA A 31 -22.27 9.88 -22.74
CA ALA A 31 -23.47 9.26 -23.31
C ALA A 31 -23.11 8.08 -24.20
N GLN A 32 -22.04 8.17 -24.99
CA GLN A 32 -21.55 7.06 -25.82
C GLN A 32 -21.07 5.88 -24.97
N LEU A 33 -20.29 6.14 -23.92
CA LEU A 33 -19.83 5.11 -22.99
C LEU A 33 -21.01 4.39 -22.34
N LYS A 34 -22.01 5.15 -21.84
CA LYS A 34 -23.25 4.61 -21.27
C LYS A 34 -24.03 3.76 -22.28
N ALA A 35 -24.16 4.23 -23.53
CA ALA A 35 -24.82 3.49 -24.60
C ALA A 35 -24.06 2.19 -24.95
N THR A 36 -22.73 2.23 -24.95
CA THR A 36 -21.89 1.04 -25.22
C THR A 36 -22.07 -0.03 -24.14
N VAL A 37 -22.11 0.37 -22.86
CA VAL A 37 -22.39 -0.56 -21.75
C VAL A 37 -23.76 -1.22 -21.95
N ALA A 38 -24.80 -0.43 -22.24
CA ALA A 38 -26.15 -0.96 -22.46
C ALA A 38 -26.20 -1.94 -23.66
N ALA A 39 -25.56 -1.60 -24.77
CA ALA A 39 -25.54 -2.43 -25.98
C ALA A 39 -24.74 -3.72 -25.83
N THR A 40 -23.69 -3.71 -25.01
CA THR A 40 -22.87 -4.91 -24.73
C THR A 40 -23.71 -6.03 -24.10
N CYS A 41 -24.79 -5.66 -23.44
CA CYS A 41 -25.59 -6.56 -22.61
C CYS A 41 -26.81 -7.11 -23.32
N THR A 42 -27.24 -6.43 -24.38
CA THR A 42 -28.23 -6.94 -25.31
C THR A 42 -27.58 -7.75 -26.45
N ASP A 43 -26.25 -7.77 -26.55
CA ASP A 43 -25.49 -8.60 -27.49
C ASP A 43 -25.42 -10.07 -27.02
N SER A 44 -26.56 -10.75 -27.05
CA SER A 44 -26.72 -12.16 -26.66
C SER A 44 -25.94 -13.13 -27.58
N GLY A 45 -25.61 -12.72 -28.81
CA GLY A 45 -24.90 -13.55 -29.78
C GLY A 45 -23.38 -13.49 -29.70
N GLY A 46 -22.80 -12.60 -28.87
CA GLY A 46 -21.35 -12.46 -28.73
C GLY A 46 -20.63 -11.95 -30.00
N ASN A 47 -21.36 -11.66 -31.07
CA ASN A 47 -20.80 -11.27 -32.35
C ASN A 47 -20.56 -9.76 -32.42
N GLY A 48 -20.97 -8.96 -31.45
CA GLY A 48 -20.65 -7.54 -31.39
C GLY A 48 -21.35 -6.65 -32.42
N ALA A 49 -22.26 -7.18 -33.25
CA ALA A 49 -22.98 -6.39 -34.25
C ALA A 49 -23.95 -5.39 -33.60
N THR A 50 -24.62 -5.81 -32.52
CA THR A 50 -25.53 -4.97 -31.72
C THR A 50 -24.82 -3.74 -31.16
N ILE A 51 -23.56 -3.89 -30.75
CA ILE A 51 -22.74 -2.81 -30.20
C ILE A 51 -22.38 -1.80 -31.29
N GLY A 52 -21.94 -2.25 -32.47
CA GLY A 52 -21.62 -1.37 -33.60
C GLY A 52 -22.81 -0.50 -34.03
N ASN A 53 -24.00 -1.10 -34.08
CA ASN A 53 -25.25 -0.37 -34.39
C ASN A 53 -25.59 0.67 -33.32
N ALA A 54 -25.48 0.31 -32.03
CA ALA A 54 -25.73 1.23 -30.92
C ALA A 54 -24.73 2.41 -30.87
N LEU A 55 -23.54 2.21 -31.45
CA LEU A 55 -22.50 3.23 -31.61
C LEU A 55 -22.64 4.05 -32.90
N GLY A 56 -23.83 4.11 -33.49
CA GLY A 56 -24.08 4.93 -34.68
C GLY A 56 -23.45 4.37 -35.96
N GLY A 57 -23.35 3.04 -36.06
CA GLY A 57 -22.76 2.37 -37.22
C GLY A 57 -21.25 2.21 -37.14
N ALA A 58 -20.70 2.12 -35.93
CA ALA A 58 -19.26 1.88 -35.73
C ALA A 58 -18.83 0.56 -36.41
N ILE A 59 -17.69 0.60 -37.08
CA ILE A 59 -17.13 -0.53 -37.80
C ILE A 59 -16.42 -1.43 -36.80
N ARG A 60 -16.84 -2.68 -36.69
CA ARG A 60 -16.12 -3.68 -35.91
C ARG A 60 -14.84 -4.07 -36.65
N LEU A 61 -13.69 -3.82 -36.03
CA LEU A 61 -12.38 -4.14 -36.58
C LEU A 61 -12.04 -5.61 -36.39
N ASP A 62 -12.19 -6.11 -35.16
CA ASP A 62 -11.88 -7.50 -34.79
C ASP A 62 -12.59 -7.93 -33.51
N ILE A 63 -12.58 -9.25 -33.31
CA ILE A 63 -12.99 -9.92 -32.09
C ILE A 63 -11.96 -11.00 -31.75
N GLU A 64 -11.39 -10.93 -30.56
CA GLU A 64 -10.34 -11.83 -30.09
C GLU A 64 -10.79 -12.54 -28.79
N PRO A 65 -10.60 -13.87 -28.67
CA PRO A 65 -10.87 -14.57 -27.43
C PRO A 65 -9.83 -14.19 -26.36
N MET A 66 -10.30 -13.79 -25.19
CA MET A 66 -9.44 -13.56 -24.02
C MET A 66 -9.18 -14.88 -23.32
N LYS A 67 -7.91 -15.20 -23.06
CA LYS A 67 -7.51 -16.43 -22.38
C LYS A 67 -6.84 -16.14 -21.04
N PHE A 68 -7.15 -16.94 -20.02
CA PHE A 68 -6.46 -16.96 -18.75
C PHE A 68 -6.03 -18.39 -18.43
N ARG A 69 -4.72 -18.62 -18.25
CA ARG A 69 -4.14 -19.97 -18.07
C ARG A 69 -4.62 -20.98 -19.13
N GLY A 70 -4.64 -20.54 -20.39
CA GLY A 70 -5.08 -21.36 -21.54
C GLY A 70 -6.59 -21.55 -21.69
N ARG A 71 -7.41 -21.14 -20.72
CA ARG A 71 -8.88 -21.21 -20.79
C ARG A 71 -9.46 -19.91 -21.31
N GLU A 72 -10.45 -19.98 -22.19
CA GLU A 72 -11.20 -18.81 -22.62
C GLU A 72 -12.02 -18.25 -21.46
N VAL A 73 -11.88 -16.95 -21.24
CA VAL A 73 -12.53 -16.21 -20.14
C VAL A 73 -13.36 -15.03 -20.65
N GLY A 74 -13.49 -14.86 -21.96
CA GLY A 74 -14.21 -13.75 -22.53
C GLY A 74 -13.82 -13.41 -23.95
N THR A 75 -14.37 -12.31 -24.45
CA THR A 75 -14.03 -11.73 -25.74
C THR A 75 -13.60 -10.28 -25.60
N ARG A 76 -12.69 -9.87 -26.47
CA ARG A 76 -12.25 -8.49 -26.65
C ARG A 76 -12.62 -8.08 -28.07
N THR A 77 -13.40 -7.02 -28.22
CA THR A 77 -13.88 -6.54 -29.51
C THR A 77 -13.45 -5.10 -29.72
N ARG A 78 -12.87 -4.79 -30.89
CA ARG A 78 -12.45 -3.43 -31.26
C ARG A 78 -13.42 -2.83 -32.27
N TYR A 79 -13.78 -1.56 -32.05
CA TYR A 79 -14.65 -0.77 -32.92
C TYR A 79 -13.96 0.53 -33.31
N GLU A 80 -14.18 0.95 -34.55
CA GLU A 80 -13.84 2.28 -35.06
C GLU A 80 -15.13 3.07 -35.26
N LEU A 81 -15.20 4.23 -34.60
CA LEU A 81 -16.32 5.16 -34.67
C LEU A 81 -16.20 6.03 -35.92
N THR A 82 -17.31 6.66 -36.30
CA THR A 82 -17.40 7.52 -37.50
C THR A 82 -16.56 8.80 -37.39
N ASP A 83 -16.26 9.24 -36.17
CA ASP A 83 -15.36 10.36 -35.87
C ASP A 83 -13.88 9.95 -35.83
N GLY A 84 -13.58 8.68 -36.11
CA GLY A 84 -12.23 8.10 -36.07
C GLY A 84 -11.77 7.70 -34.67
N ALA A 85 -12.59 7.86 -33.62
CA ALA A 85 -12.28 7.32 -32.30
C ALA A 85 -12.34 5.78 -32.30
N ARG A 86 -11.75 5.15 -31.28
CA ARG A 86 -11.81 3.69 -31.11
C ARG A 86 -12.37 3.29 -29.76
N ILE A 87 -13.22 2.28 -29.77
CA ILE A 87 -13.74 1.66 -28.55
C ILE A 87 -13.29 0.20 -28.49
N LEU A 88 -12.70 -0.16 -27.36
CA LEU A 88 -12.41 -1.53 -26.97
C LEU A 88 -13.50 -1.98 -25.99
N VAL A 89 -14.15 -3.12 -26.27
CA VAL A 89 -15.09 -3.75 -25.36
C VAL A 89 -14.54 -5.11 -24.94
N GLU A 90 -14.31 -5.29 -23.65
CA GLU A 90 -13.95 -6.58 -23.07
C GLU A 90 -15.13 -7.15 -22.29
N ARG A 91 -15.62 -8.31 -22.72
CA ARG A 91 -16.68 -9.07 -22.06
C ARG A 91 -16.05 -10.22 -21.30
N PHE A 92 -16.05 -10.15 -19.99
CA PHE A 92 -15.53 -11.23 -19.15
C PHE A 92 -16.64 -12.25 -18.88
N THR A 93 -16.58 -13.41 -19.52
CA THR A 93 -17.61 -14.45 -19.51
C THR A 93 -17.07 -15.84 -19.11
N PRO A 94 -16.35 -15.99 -17.97
CA PRO A 94 -15.84 -17.28 -17.55
C PRO A 94 -16.99 -18.28 -17.33
N GLY A 95 -16.91 -19.44 -17.98
CA GLY A 95 -17.98 -20.45 -17.96
C GLY A 95 -19.26 -20.00 -18.66
N GLY A 96 -19.16 -19.08 -19.62
CA GLY A 96 -20.27 -18.62 -20.48
C GLY A 96 -21.16 -17.52 -19.88
N ASN A 97 -21.01 -17.20 -18.59
CA ASN A 97 -21.83 -16.18 -17.93
C ASN A 97 -21.10 -14.85 -17.85
N LEU A 98 -21.74 -13.75 -18.27
CA LEU A 98 -21.19 -12.40 -18.11
C LEU A 98 -20.95 -12.10 -16.64
N ARG A 99 -19.74 -11.65 -16.32
CA ARG A 99 -19.33 -11.27 -14.96
C ARG A 99 -18.92 -9.81 -14.86
N ARG A 100 -18.37 -9.25 -15.94
CA ARG A 100 -17.89 -7.88 -15.99
C ARG A 100 -17.76 -7.43 -17.44
N VAL A 101 -18.00 -6.15 -17.67
CA VAL A 101 -17.67 -5.46 -18.92
C VAL A 101 -16.64 -4.38 -18.63
N ILE A 102 -15.60 -4.31 -19.46
CA ILE A 102 -14.64 -3.20 -19.46
C ILE A 102 -14.73 -2.52 -20.82
N ILE A 103 -14.83 -1.19 -20.82
CA ILE A 103 -14.86 -0.39 -22.04
C ILE A 103 -13.69 0.58 -21.99
N VAL A 104 -12.88 0.61 -23.05
CA VAL A 104 -11.79 1.59 -23.19
C VAL A 104 -12.04 2.45 -24.42
N TYR A 105 -12.26 3.74 -24.21
CA TYR A 105 -12.39 4.71 -25.29
C TYR A 105 -11.03 5.35 -25.56
N HIS A 106 -10.68 5.40 -26.85
CA HIS A 106 -9.52 6.09 -27.35
C HIS A 106 -9.93 7.21 -28.30
N ALA A 107 -9.55 8.44 -27.96
CA ALA A 107 -9.74 9.60 -28.81
C ALA A 107 -8.84 9.52 -30.06
N PRO A 108 -9.29 10.05 -31.21
CA PRO A 108 -8.46 10.19 -32.39
C PRO A 108 -7.32 11.18 -32.11
N ALA A 109 -6.13 10.88 -32.62
CA ALA A 109 -4.98 11.77 -32.53
C ALA A 109 -4.01 11.55 -33.71
N GLU A 110 -3.24 12.58 -34.07
CA GLU A 110 -2.49 12.69 -35.33
C GLU A 110 -1.57 11.49 -35.65
N ARG A 111 -0.99 10.85 -34.63
CA ARG A 111 -0.02 9.74 -34.81
C ARG A 111 -0.49 8.38 -34.30
N ALA A 112 -1.36 8.38 -33.28
CA ALA A 112 -1.92 7.17 -32.68
C ALA A 112 -3.11 7.55 -31.79
N HIS A 113 -4.12 6.68 -31.71
CA HIS A 113 -5.26 6.83 -30.80
C HIS A 113 -4.81 6.96 -29.34
N ARG A 114 -5.43 7.88 -28.60
CA ARG A 114 -5.09 8.15 -27.20
C ARG A 114 -6.13 7.60 -26.25
N PRO A 115 -5.77 6.73 -25.29
CA PRO A 115 -6.72 6.26 -24.30
C PRO A 115 -7.19 7.42 -23.42
N GLU A 116 -8.49 7.61 -23.25
CA GLU A 116 -9.03 8.67 -22.39
C GLU A 116 -9.92 8.14 -21.28
N TRP A 117 -10.71 7.09 -21.55
CA TRP A 117 -11.64 6.54 -20.57
C TRP A 117 -11.53 5.03 -20.46
N MET A 118 -11.63 4.52 -19.24
CA MET A 118 -11.81 3.12 -18.92
C MET A 118 -13.01 2.97 -17.98
N VAL A 119 -14.08 2.34 -18.45
CA VAL A 119 -15.33 2.14 -17.71
C VAL A 119 -15.46 0.70 -17.25
N PHE A 120 -15.85 0.50 -15.99
CA PHE A 120 -16.14 -0.80 -15.41
C PHE A 120 -17.63 -0.97 -15.17
N ALA A 121 -18.24 -2.01 -15.73
CA ALA A 121 -19.62 -2.38 -15.48
C ALA A 121 -19.75 -3.82 -14.96
N ASP A 122 -20.75 -4.05 -14.10
CA ASP A 122 -21.02 -5.34 -13.48
C ASP A 122 -21.72 -6.34 -14.43
N ASP A 123 -22.09 -7.51 -13.91
CA ASP A 123 -22.82 -8.56 -14.65
C ASP A 123 -24.25 -8.17 -15.06
N LYS A 124 -24.77 -7.10 -14.45
CA LYS A 124 -26.07 -6.47 -14.76
C LYS A 124 -25.88 -5.18 -15.57
N CYS A 125 -24.66 -4.92 -16.02
CA CYS A 125 -24.32 -3.82 -16.92
C CYS A 125 -24.60 -2.45 -16.34
N ARG A 126 -24.49 -2.34 -15.02
CA ARG A 126 -24.46 -1.05 -14.33
C ARG A 126 -23.01 -0.61 -14.24
N ILE A 127 -22.75 0.63 -14.62
CA ILE A 127 -21.45 1.23 -14.40
C ILE A 127 -21.21 1.26 -12.90
N VAL A 128 -20.11 0.67 -12.46
CA VAL A 128 -19.68 0.67 -11.06
C VAL A 128 -18.74 1.84 -10.82
N SER A 129 -17.82 2.09 -11.76
CA SER A 129 -16.86 3.19 -11.72
C SER A 129 -16.22 3.38 -13.10
N ALA A 130 -15.52 4.49 -13.28
CA ALA A 130 -14.61 4.67 -14.40
C ALA A 130 -13.32 5.39 -13.98
N ARG A 131 -12.34 5.34 -14.89
CA ARG A 131 -11.11 6.10 -14.81
C ARG A 131 -10.96 6.95 -16.07
N ARG A 132 -10.54 8.19 -15.89
CA ARG A 132 -10.25 9.13 -16.98
C ARG A 132 -8.78 9.55 -16.96
N LEU A 133 -8.13 9.51 -18.11
CA LEU A 133 -6.79 10.06 -18.31
C LEU A 133 -6.90 11.52 -18.74
N ILE A 134 -6.13 12.38 -18.09
CA ILE A 134 -6.06 13.81 -18.38
C ILE A 134 -4.69 14.12 -18.98
N TYR A 135 -4.68 14.81 -20.12
CA TYR A 135 -3.47 15.17 -20.86
C TYR A 135 -3.27 16.68 -20.81
N ASP A 136 -2.03 17.11 -20.56
CA ASP A 136 -1.64 18.52 -20.61
C ASP A 136 -0.90 18.86 -21.93
N GLY A 137 -0.83 17.91 -22.87
CA GLY A 137 -0.12 18.06 -24.13
C GLY A 137 -0.14 16.79 -25.00
N PRO A 138 0.73 16.69 -26.01
CA PRO A 138 0.69 15.59 -26.96
C PRO A 138 1.27 14.25 -26.45
N GLY A 139 1.91 14.24 -25.29
CA GLY A 139 2.65 13.09 -24.75
C GLY A 139 1.81 12.17 -23.86
N ALA A 140 2.48 11.61 -22.85
CA ALA A 140 1.86 10.79 -21.83
C ALA A 140 0.81 11.57 -21.02
N PRO A 141 -0.20 10.88 -20.46
CA PRO A 141 -1.18 11.53 -19.59
C PRO A 141 -0.50 12.10 -18.33
N ALA A 142 -0.96 13.28 -17.90
CA ALA A 142 -0.46 13.96 -16.71
C ALA A 142 -1.16 13.46 -15.43
N PHE A 143 -2.44 13.09 -15.53
CA PHE A 143 -3.23 12.65 -14.38
C PHE A 143 -4.18 11.49 -14.69
N ILE A 144 -4.56 10.76 -13.64
CA ILE A 144 -5.71 9.85 -13.61
C ILE A 144 -6.78 10.42 -12.68
N GLU A 145 -8.03 10.35 -13.13
CA GLU A 145 -9.21 10.75 -12.37
C GLU A 145 -10.12 9.54 -12.19
N ARG A 146 -10.63 9.33 -10.97
CA ARG A 146 -11.65 8.32 -10.67
C ARG A 146 -13.04 8.96 -10.69
N THR A 147 -14.01 8.24 -11.26
CA THR A 147 -15.41 8.66 -11.31
C THR A 147 -16.35 7.63 -10.67
N ASP A 148 -17.53 8.09 -10.27
CA ASP A 148 -18.64 7.24 -9.87
C ASP A 148 -19.37 6.60 -11.07
N ALA A 149 -20.50 5.94 -10.78
CA ALA A 149 -21.41 5.33 -11.75
C ALA A 149 -22.05 6.33 -12.73
N SER A 150 -22.14 7.61 -12.36
CA SER A 150 -22.66 8.67 -13.23
C SER A 150 -21.60 9.21 -14.19
N LEU A 151 -20.34 8.77 -14.04
CA LEU A 151 -19.13 9.31 -14.68
C LEU A 151 -18.71 10.69 -14.15
N THR A 152 -19.17 11.04 -12.95
CA THR A 152 -18.75 12.25 -12.26
C THR A 152 -17.53 11.99 -11.38
N ARG A 153 -16.57 12.91 -11.36
CA ARG A 153 -15.35 12.82 -10.53
C ARG A 153 -15.69 12.67 -9.05
N VAL A 154 -15.05 11.71 -8.38
CA VAL A 154 -15.23 11.45 -6.94
C VAL A 154 -14.03 11.85 -6.07
N ASP A 155 -12.83 11.95 -6.64
CA ASP A 155 -11.62 12.27 -5.87
C ASP A 155 -10.75 13.35 -6.53
N VAL A 156 -9.67 13.69 -5.83
CA VAL A 156 -8.57 14.50 -6.36
C VAL A 156 -7.89 13.75 -7.50
N ARG A 157 -7.44 14.49 -8.52
CA ARG A 157 -6.66 13.94 -9.63
C ARG A 157 -5.33 13.40 -9.13
N GLU A 158 -5.05 12.15 -9.47
CA GLU A 158 -3.79 11.48 -9.15
C GLU A 158 -2.75 11.83 -10.23
N PRO A 159 -1.60 12.43 -9.88
CA PRO A 159 -0.57 12.74 -10.86
C PRO A 159 0.16 11.47 -11.34
N LEU A 160 0.61 11.47 -12.59
CA LEU A 160 1.37 10.35 -13.17
C LEU A 160 2.86 10.64 -13.32
N ASN A 161 3.26 11.91 -13.43
CA ASN A 161 4.66 12.32 -13.43
C ASN A 161 4.83 13.71 -12.78
N PRO A 162 4.50 13.86 -11.48
CA PRO A 162 4.50 15.14 -10.79
C PRO A 162 5.92 15.70 -10.66
N PRO A 163 6.10 17.03 -10.56
CA PRO A 163 7.38 17.62 -10.17
C PRO A 163 7.90 17.03 -8.85
N VAL A 164 9.22 16.89 -8.73
CA VAL A 164 9.83 16.41 -7.49
C VAL A 164 9.73 17.51 -6.42
N PRO A 165 9.07 17.28 -5.28
CA PRO A 165 9.04 18.24 -4.19
C PRO A 165 10.43 18.39 -3.55
N GLU A 166 10.68 19.48 -2.83
CA GLU A 166 11.88 19.62 -1.99
C GLU A 166 11.86 18.63 -0.81
N GLY A 167 13.02 18.41 -0.17
CA GLY A 167 13.17 17.54 1.01
C GLY A 167 14.24 16.46 0.83
N GLY A 168 14.18 15.39 1.61
CA GLY A 168 15.23 14.34 1.61
C GLY A 168 16.38 14.66 2.56
N THR A 169 17.33 13.73 2.68
CA THR A 169 18.49 13.86 3.56
C THR A 169 19.80 13.78 2.77
N ARG A 170 20.85 14.39 3.33
CA ARG A 170 22.25 14.28 2.86
C ARG A 170 23.08 13.30 3.68
N ASP A 171 22.53 12.80 4.79
CA ASP A 171 23.22 11.88 5.70
C ASP A 171 22.58 10.50 5.63
N GLY A 172 23.42 9.46 5.58
CA GLY A 172 22.99 8.07 5.51
C GLY A 172 23.58 7.30 4.32
N VAL A 173 23.29 6.00 4.28
CA VAL A 173 23.83 5.07 3.30
C VAL A 173 23.01 5.10 2.02
N LEU A 174 23.67 5.27 0.87
CA LEU A 174 23.01 5.21 -0.43
C LEU A 174 22.64 3.77 -0.79
N VAL A 175 21.37 3.57 -1.16
CA VAL A 175 20.87 2.31 -1.71
C VAL A 175 20.14 2.60 -3.01
N ALA A 176 20.57 1.99 -4.10
CA ALA A 176 19.84 2.06 -5.36
C ALA A 176 18.62 1.14 -5.31
N LEU A 177 17.44 1.70 -5.59
CA LEU A 177 16.21 0.94 -5.74
C LEU A 177 15.80 0.97 -7.21
N VAL A 178 16.00 -0.16 -7.90
CA VAL A 178 15.60 -0.33 -9.29
C VAL A 178 14.25 -1.03 -9.32
N ASP A 179 13.19 -0.29 -9.63
CA ASP A 179 11.80 -0.78 -9.53
C ASP A 179 10.87 0.07 -10.44
N SER A 180 9.55 0.03 -10.24
CA SER A 180 8.56 0.84 -10.96
C SER A 180 8.57 2.34 -10.65
N GLY A 181 9.54 2.82 -9.86
CA GLY A 181 9.61 4.16 -9.28
C GLY A 181 9.11 4.20 -7.84
N VAL A 182 9.05 5.38 -7.21
CA VAL A 182 8.47 5.57 -5.86
C VAL A 182 7.52 6.76 -5.83
N ASN A 183 6.48 6.70 -5.00
CA ASN A 183 5.67 7.87 -4.70
C ASN A 183 6.42 8.79 -3.71
N TYR A 184 7.29 9.64 -4.24
CA TYR A 184 8.05 10.63 -3.47
C TYR A 184 7.20 11.81 -2.96
N LEU A 185 5.88 11.84 -3.20
CA LEU A 185 4.99 12.82 -2.55
C LEU A 185 4.69 12.43 -1.11
N LEU A 186 4.80 11.14 -0.76
CA LEU A 186 4.62 10.65 0.59
C LEU A 186 5.77 11.12 1.48
N ASP A 187 5.46 11.73 2.62
CA ASP A 187 6.47 12.24 3.57
C ASP A 187 7.48 11.19 4.04
N ALA A 188 7.03 9.93 4.20
CA ALA A 188 7.88 8.81 4.60
C ALA A 188 8.92 8.46 3.53
N VAL A 189 8.57 8.58 2.25
CA VAL A 189 9.47 8.34 1.12
C VAL A 189 10.30 9.58 0.81
N ARG A 190 9.67 10.77 0.76
CA ARG A 190 10.30 12.05 0.43
C ARG A 190 11.54 12.33 1.28
N ARG A 191 11.44 12.07 2.59
CA ARG A 191 12.55 12.26 3.56
C ARG A 191 13.75 11.34 3.30
N ARG A 192 13.56 10.26 2.54
CA ARG A 192 14.56 9.25 2.23
C ARG A 192 15.16 9.39 0.84
N MET A 193 14.59 10.22 -0.02
CA MET A 193 15.12 10.44 -1.36
C MET A 193 16.54 11.00 -1.31
N ALA A 194 17.47 10.35 -2.01
CA ALA A 194 18.86 10.77 -2.09
C ALA A 194 19.01 11.96 -3.04
N ARG A 195 19.77 12.97 -2.61
CA ARG A 195 20.00 14.21 -3.35
C ARG A 195 21.47 14.60 -3.42
N GLY A 196 21.81 15.26 -4.53
CA GLY A 196 23.10 15.87 -4.78
C GLY A 196 23.27 17.22 -4.08
N ALA A 197 24.44 17.84 -4.33
CA ALA A 197 24.79 19.15 -3.78
C ALA A 197 23.89 20.28 -4.32
N ASP A 198 23.37 20.13 -5.53
CA ASP A 198 22.44 21.04 -6.22
C ASP A 198 20.98 20.88 -5.75
N GLY A 199 20.68 19.87 -4.93
CA GLY A 199 19.32 19.56 -4.49
C GLY A 199 18.53 18.70 -5.48
N GLY A 200 19.09 18.33 -6.63
CA GLY A 200 18.50 17.36 -7.55
C GLY A 200 18.49 15.95 -6.96
N LEU A 201 17.55 15.10 -7.41
CA LEU A 201 17.60 13.67 -7.08
C LEU A 201 18.83 13.03 -7.74
N LEU A 202 19.47 12.11 -7.01
CA LEU A 202 20.55 11.30 -7.60
C LEU A 202 20.03 10.19 -8.52
N GLY A 203 18.78 9.77 -8.33
CA GLY A 203 18.12 8.74 -9.14
C GLY A 203 17.51 9.31 -10.43
N PHE A 204 17.16 8.41 -11.35
CA PHE A 204 16.69 8.78 -12.69
C PHE A 204 15.55 7.87 -13.20
N ASP A 205 14.63 8.42 -13.98
CA ASP A 205 13.58 7.67 -14.66
C ASP A 205 14.06 7.23 -16.05
N TYR A 206 14.42 5.95 -16.18
CA TYR A 206 14.87 5.36 -17.44
C TYR A 206 13.71 4.93 -18.37
N TRP A 207 12.47 5.02 -17.89
CA TRP A 207 11.27 4.84 -18.69
C TRP A 207 10.91 6.13 -19.43
N ASP A 208 10.72 7.23 -18.69
CA ASP A 208 10.31 8.53 -19.24
C ASP A 208 11.51 9.40 -19.67
N MET A 209 12.73 8.97 -19.33
CA MET A 209 13.99 9.67 -19.61
C MET A 209 14.08 11.06 -18.98
N ASP A 210 13.71 11.16 -17.70
CA ASP A 210 13.77 12.38 -16.91
C ASP A 210 14.21 12.12 -15.46
N SER A 211 14.34 13.18 -14.66
CA SER A 211 14.76 13.08 -13.26
C SER A 211 13.59 12.81 -12.28
N ARG A 212 12.49 12.19 -12.73
CA ARG A 212 11.26 11.99 -11.96
C ARG A 212 10.88 10.51 -11.91
N PRO A 213 11.60 9.66 -11.15
CA PRO A 213 11.33 8.23 -11.04
C PRO A 213 10.09 7.94 -10.18
N PHE A 214 8.95 8.49 -10.58
CA PHE A 214 7.67 8.35 -9.90
C PHE A 214 7.09 6.97 -10.15
N ASP A 215 6.40 6.41 -9.17
CA ASP A 215 5.93 5.02 -9.19
C ASP A 215 4.77 4.77 -10.16
N SER A 216 4.86 5.16 -11.42
CA SER A 216 3.75 5.20 -12.37
C SER A 216 3.95 4.33 -13.59
N ASN A 217 4.37 3.09 -13.37
CA ASN A 217 4.68 2.17 -14.45
C ASN A 217 3.40 1.75 -15.23
N PRO A 218 3.24 2.14 -16.50
CA PRO A 218 2.02 1.90 -17.27
C PRO A 218 2.08 0.59 -18.07
N ALA A 219 3.07 -0.29 -17.83
CA ALA A 219 3.35 -1.45 -18.67
C ALA A 219 2.15 -2.38 -18.93
N THR A 220 1.25 -2.51 -17.97
CA THR A 220 0.00 -3.27 -18.14
C THR A 220 -1.16 -2.39 -18.59
N SER A 221 -1.29 -1.19 -18.02
CA SER A 221 -2.32 -0.25 -18.38
C SER A 221 -1.97 1.16 -17.88
N PRO A 222 -2.17 2.22 -18.70
CA PRO A 222 -2.04 3.60 -18.22
C PRO A 222 -3.16 3.98 -17.24
N PHE A 223 -4.29 3.27 -17.23
CA PHE A 223 -5.38 3.49 -16.26
C PHE A 223 -5.15 2.78 -14.93
N LEU A 224 -4.37 1.69 -14.94
CA LEU A 224 -4.09 0.83 -13.78
C LEU A 224 -2.57 0.65 -13.66
N PRO A 225 -1.81 1.73 -13.40
CA PRO A 225 -0.36 1.66 -13.30
C PRO A 225 0.09 0.70 -12.19
N GLN A 226 1.16 -0.04 -12.45
CA GLN A 226 1.81 -0.88 -11.45
C GLN A 226 2.55 0.02 -10.46
N ARG A 227 2.29 -0.20 -9.16
CA ARG A 227 2.80 0.61 -8.04
C ARG A 227 3.67 -0.22 -7.08
N HIS A 228 4.68 -0.91 -7.60
CA HIS A 228 5.47 -1.90 -6.85
C HIS A 228 6.58 -1.24 -6.03
N GLY A 229 7.33 -0.30 -6.62
CA GLY A 229 8.50 0.29 -5.98
C GLY A 229 8.21 1.10 -4.71
N THR A 230 7.03 1.73 -4.57
CA THR A 230 6.64 2.36 -3.29
C THR A 230 6.50 1.31 -2.17
N GLN A 231 5.98 0.13 -2.49
CA GLN A 231 5.84 -0.98 -1.54
C GLN A 231 7.21 -1.57 -1.18
N THR A 232 8.11 -1.71 -2.17
CA THR A 232 9.50 -2.15 -1.93
C THR A 232 10.26 -1.15 -1.05
N ALA A 233 10.14 0.14 -1.37
CA ALA A 233 10.75 1.24 -0.61
C ALA A 233 10.25 1.26 0.84
N GLY A 234 8.95 1.02 1.08
CA GLY A 234 8.38 0.98 2.42
C GLY A 234 9.05 -0.05 3.34
N VAL A 235 9.32 -1.26 2.83
CA VAL A 235 10.04 -2.30 3.59
C VAL A 235 11.49 -1.85 3.88
N LEU A 236 12.19 -1.38 2.85
CA LEU A 236 13.59 -0.96 2.98
C LEU A 236 13.76 0.20 3.95
N ILE A 237 12.92 1.24 3.85
CA ILE A 237 12.96 2.41 4.74
C ILE A 237 12.65 2.00 6.18
N ALA A 238 11.72 1.07 6.38
CA ALA A 238 11.39 0.59 7.71
C ALA A 238 12.61 -0.12 8.33
N GLU A 239 13.23 -1.06 7.61
CA GLU A 239 14.31 -1.89 8.16
C GLU A 239 15.68 -1.20 8.20
N ALA A 240 15.93 -0.25 7.31
CA ALA A 240 17.13 0.59 7.29
C ALA A 240 16.77 2.08 7.34
N PRO A 241 16.42 2.62 8.53
CA PRO A 241 16.04 4.02 8.70
C PRO A 241 17.23 4.99 8.61
N SER A 242 18.44 4.53 8.29
CA SER A 242 19.59 5.37 7.90
C SER A 242 19.83 5.38 6.38
N SER A 243 19.02 4.65 5.62
CA SER A 243 19.16 4.58 4.17
C SER A 243 18.65 5.84 3.45
N ARG A 244 19.27 6.09 2.31
CA ARG A 244 18.93 7.11 1.31
C ARG A 244 18.72 6.43 -0.02
N LEU A 245 17.55 6.64 -0.62
CA LEU A 245 17.14 5.94 -1.82
C LEU A 245 17.59 6.69 -3.08
N VAL A 246 18.45 6.06 -3.87
CA VAL A 246 18.74 6.43 -5.26
C VAL A 246 17.78 5.64 -6.14
N VAL A 247 16.64 6.23 -6.48
CA VAL A 247 15.56 5.49 -7.15
C VAL A 247 15.77 5.53 -8.66
N TYR A 248 15.79 4.34 -9.28
CA TYR A 248 15.75 4.21 -10.73
C TYR A 248 14.46 3.53 -11.16
N ARG A 249 13.67 4.21 -12.00
CA ARG A 249 12.54 3.57 -12.66
C ARG A 249 13.04 2.84 -13.90
N TYR A 250 12.91 1.51 -13.92
CA TYR A 250 13.61 0.68 -14.90
C TYR A 250 13.06 0.81 -16.34
N PRO A 251 13.90 0.66 -17.37
CA PRO A 251 13.56 0.86 -18.78
C PRO A 251 12.89 -0.37 -19.41
N ARG A 252 11.70 -0.77 -18.95
CA ARG A 252 11.03 -1.98 -19.48
C ARG A 252 10.88 -1.99 -21.01
N LEU A 253 10.73 -0.82 -21.63
CA LEU A 253 10.58 -0.68 -23.10
C LEU A 253 11.89 -0.91 -23.87
N ASP A 254 13.05 -0.73 -23.22
CA ASP A 254 14.38 -0.88 -23.82
C ASP A 254 15.40 -1.29 -22.74
N MET A 255 15.36 -2.58 -22.38
CA MET A 255 16.18 -3.12 -21.29
C MET A 255 17.69 -3.00 -21.51
N ARG A 256 18.16 -2.69 -22.74
CA ARG A 256 19.56 -2.35 -23.02
C ARG A 256 20.06 -1.15 -22.21
N ARG A 257 19.15 -0.23 -21.83
CA ARG A 257 19.46 0.92 -20.99
C ARG A 257 19.80 0.55 -19.55
N MET A 258 19.59 -0.69 -19.13
CA MET A 258 20.06 -1.17 -17.82
C MET A 258 21.58 -1.02 -17.66
N ALA A 259 22.36 -1.06 -18.74
CA ALA A 259 23.80 -0.77 -18.67
C ALA A 259 24.04 0.67 -18.20
N ALA A 260 23.42 1.66 -18.84
CA ALA A 260 23.55 3.07 -18.46
C ALA A 260 23.07 3.32 -17.01
N LEU A 261 21.98 2.67 -16.60
CA LEU A 261 21.49 2.73 -15.22
C LEU A 261 22.52 2.25 -14.20
N VAL A 262 23.22 1.14 -14.49
CA VAL A 262 24.28 0.62 -13.62
C VAL A 262 25.47 1.58 -13.59
N GLU A 263 25.88 2.14 -14.73
CA GLU A 263 26.95 3.14 -14.79
C GLU A 263 26.60 4.41 -13.98
N ASP A 264 25.37 4.89 -14.07
CA ASP A 264 24.89 6.02 -13.27
C ASP A 264 24.92 5.69 -11.78
N ALA A 265 24.43 4.52 -11.39
CA ALA A 265 24.45 4.08 -10.00
C ALA A 265 25.89 4.03 -9.45
N ALA A 266 26.82 3.48 -10.22
CA ALA A 266 28.24 3.46 -9.88
C ALA A 266 28.81 4.87 -9.73
N ALA A 267 28.50 5.78 -10.67
CA ALA A 267 28.94 7.18 -10.64
C ALA A 267 28.40 7.94 -9.43
N THR A 268 27.22 7.58 -8.90
CA THR A 268 26.68 8.16 -7.66
C THR A 268 27.36 7.66 -6.38
N GLY A 269 28.23 6.65 -6.49
CA GLY A 269 28.91 6.02 -5.35
C GLY A 269 28.05 5.01 -4.58
N VAL A 270 26.93 4.57 -5.16
CA VAL A 270 26.11 3.50 -4.56
C VAL A 270 26.90 2.19 -4.55
N VAL A 271 26.85 1.48 -3.43
CA VAL A 271 27.42 0.13 -3.28
C VAL A 271 26.34 -0.95 -3.34
N ILE A 272 25.09 -0.64 -3.01
CA ILE A 272 24.00 -1.61 -2.86
C ILE A 272 22.91 -1.33 -3.88
N VAL A 273 22.58 -2.32 -4.72
CA VAL A 273 21.55 -2.20 -5.76
C VAL A 273 20.47 -3.26 -5.56
N ASN A 274 19.28 -2.83 -5.18
CA ASN A 274 18.09 -3.68 -5.08
C ASN A 274 17.41 -3.84 -6.44
N LEU A 275 17.21 -5.09 -6.87
CA LEU A 275 16.56 -5.50 -8.11
C LEU A 275 15.36 -6.41 -7.82
N SER A 276 14.27 -5.83 -7.31
CA SER A 276 13.02 -6.55 -7.02
C SER A 276 12.15 -6.74 -8.27
N LEU A 277 12.76 -7.20 -9.36
CA LEU A 277 12.14 -7.36 -10.67
C LEU A 277 12.87 -8.43 -11.48
N GLY A 278 12.22 -8.94 -12.53
CA GLY A 278 12.84 -9.91 -13.43
C GLY A 278 11.98 -10.25 -14.65
N SER A 279 12.57 -10.98 -15.58
CA SER A 279 11.89 -11.53 -16.76
C SER A 279 12.46 -12.91 -17.12
N THR A 280 11.85 -13.58 -18.11
CA THR A 280 12.33 -14.89 -18.59
C THR A 280 13.27 -14.76 -19.79
N SER A 281 13.64 -13.54 -20.19
CA SER A 281 14.46 -13.28 -21.37
C SER A 281 15.91 -12.98 -20.98
N ALA A 282 16.84 -13.87 -21.31
CA ALA A 282 18.27 -13.64 -21.08
C ALA A 282 18.80 -12.44 -21.88
N GLU A 283 18.28 -12.25 -23.11
CA GLU A 283 18.71 -11.19 -24.02
C GLU A 283 18.41 -9.79 -23.46
N GLU A 284 17.24 -9.61 -22.83
CA GLU A 284 16.87 -8.36 -22.17
C GLU A 284 17.88 -7.97 -21.07
N TRP A 285 18.50 -8.96 -20.42
CA TRP A 285 19.40 -8.78 -19.29
C TRP A 285 20.89 -8.80 -19.64
N ALA A 286 21.25 -8.99 -20.91
CA ALA A 286 22.65 -9.09 -21.34
C ALA A 286 23.44 -7.80 -21.04
N ALA A 287 22.84 -6.63 -21.32
CA ALA A 287 23.46 -5.33 -21.06
C ALA A 287 23.68 -5.07 -19.56
N PHE A 288 22.71 -5.44 -18.72
CA PHE A 288 22.85 -5.42 -17.27
C PHE A 288 24.00 -6.34 -16.81
N ALA A 289 24.03 -7.58 -17.30
CA ALA A 289 25.03 -8.56 -16.88
C ALA A 289 26.46 -8.12 -17.24
N GLU A 290 26.66 -7.46 -18.38
CA GLU A 290 27.95 -6.90 -18.75
C GLU A 290 28.35 -5.74 -17.82
N ALA A 291 27.45 -4.78 -17.58
CA ALA A 291 27.72 -3.64 -16.71
C ALA A 291 27.99 -4.09 -15.25
N ALA A 292 27.18 -5.02 -14.71
CA ALA A 292 27.36 -5.54 -13.37
C ALA A 292 28.73 -6.22 -13.16
N ARG A 293 29.28 -6.89 -14.18
CA ARG A 293 30.65 -7.47 -14.11
C ARG A 293 31.74 -6.42 -14.08
N LYS A 294 31.53 -5.26 -14.71
CA LYS A 294 32.49 -4.15 -14.70
C LYS A 294 32.57 -3.44 -13.36
N HIS A 295 31.56 -3.63 -12.50
CA HIS A 295 31.47 -3.02 -11.17
C HIS A 295 31.48 -4.07 -10.05
N PRO A 296 32.58 -4.83 -9.86
CA PRO A 296 32.68 -5.88 -8.86
C PRO A 296 32.56 -5.36 -7.40
N ASP A 297 32.81 -4.06 -7.19
CA ASP A 297 32.68 -3.41 -5.89
C ASP A 297 31.24 -3.06 -5.49
N MET A 298 30.26 -3.25 -6.39
CA MET A 298 28.84 -3.08 -6.09
C MET A 298 28.20 -4.44 -5.79
N LEU A 299 27.28 -4.49 -4.84
CA LEU A 299 26.43 -5.66 -4.54
C LEU A 299 25.06 -5.48 -5.19
N PHE A 300 24.73 -6.38 -6.10
CA PHE A 300 23.40 -6.50 -6.70
C PHE A 300 22.58 -7.53 -5.91
N ILE A 301 21.37 -7.19 -5.52
CA ILE A 301 20.48 -8.05 -4.73
C ILE A 301 19.20 -8.26 -5.53
N ALA A 302 18.94 -9.48 -6.01
CA ALA A 302 17.81 -9.80 -6.88
C ALA A 302 16.78 -10.71 -6.20
N SER A 303 15.52 -10.55 -6.59
CA SER A 303 14.45 -11.46 -6.21
C SER A 303 14.38 -12.67 -7.15
N ALA A 304 14.14 -13.87 -6.60
CA ALA A 304 14.02 -15.10 -7.39
C ALA A 304 12.75 -15.17 -8.26
N GLY A 305 11.74 -14.35 -7.97
CA GLY A 305 10.41 -14.39 -8.61
C GLY A 305 9.41 -15.28 -7.87
N ASN A 306 8.14 -15.19 -8.24
CA ASN A 306 7.01 -15.78 -7.51
C ASN A 306 6.05 -16.56 -8.42
N ASP A 307 6.58 -17.40 -9.32
CA ASP A 307 5.82 -18.23 -10.25
C ASP A 307 5.71 -19.71 -9.84
N GLY A 308 6.30 -20.08 -8.69
CA GLY A 308 6.30 -21.44 -8.15
C GLY A 308 7.09 -22.42 -9.01
N ARG A 309 8.27 -22.00 -9.49
CA ARG A 309 9.10 -22.82 -10.38
C ARG A 309 10.56 -22.89 -9.97
N ASP A 310 11.22 -23.95 -10.45
CA ASP A 310 12.66 -24.12 -10.41
C ASP A 310 13.33 -23.22 -11.47
N ILE A 311 14.15 -22.26 -11.06
CA ILE A 311 14.85 -21.33 -11.95
C ILE A 311 16.20 -21.86 -12.45
N ASP A 312 16.68 -23.00 -11.94
CA ASP A 312 17.79 -23.71 -12.59
C ASP A 312 17.30 -24.41 -13.86
N ALA A 313 16.04 -24.89 -13.85
CA ALA A 313 15.39 -25.49 -15.02
C ALA A 313 14.66 -24.47 -15.92
N GLN A 314 14.03 -23.45 -15.33
CA GLN A 314 13.26 -22.41 -16.03
C GLN A 314 13.70 -21.00 -15.59
N PRO A 315 14.82 -20.51 -16.14
CA PRO A 315 15.50 -19.31 -15.65
C PRO A 315 14.63 -18.06 -15.54
N VAL A 316 14.87 -17.29 -14.48
CA VAL A 316 14.43 -15.91 -14.31
C VAL A 316 15.68 -15.04 -14.25
N PHE A 317 15.73 -13.96 -15.02
CA PHE A 317 16.84 -13.01 -15.04
C PHE A 317 16.41 -11.71 -14.35
N PRO A 318 17.29 -11.08 -13.54
CA PRO A 318 18.71 -11.40 -13.38
C PRO A 318 19.00 -12.52 -12.36
N ALA A 319 17.99 -13.04 -11.65
CA ALA A 319 18.16 -14.00 -10.55
C ALA A 319 19.05 -15.22 -10.88
N ALA A 320 18.96 -15.75 -12.10
CA ALA A 320 19.72 -16.91 -12.55
C ALA A 320 21.09 -16.56 -13.19
N LEU A 321 21.48 -15.28 -13.24
CA LEU A 321 22.80 -14.89 -13.73
C LEU A 321 23.88 -15.37 -12.76
N ARG A 322 24.99 -15.88 -13.30
CA ARG A 322 26.17 -16.25 -12.53
C ARG A 322 27.15 -15.07 -12.49
N LEU A 323 26.94 -14.20 -11.50
CA LEU A 323 27.78 -13.02 -11.22
C LEU A 323 28.29 -13.11 -9.78
N GLU A 324 29.59 -12.87 -9.56
CA GLU A 324 30.20 -12.96 -8.23
C GLU A 324 29.60 -11.97 -7.23
N ASN A 325 29.16 -10.81 -7.73
CA ASN A 325 28.59 -9.71 -6.96
C ASN A 325 27.05 -9.64 -7.01
N LEU A 326 26.37 -10.71 -7.46
CA LEU A 326 24.92 -10.87 -7.37
C LEU A 326 24.55 -11.76 -6.18
N LEU A 327 23.52 -11.38 -5.43
CA LEU A 327 22.92 -12.16 -4.35
C LEU A 327 21.43 -12.34 -4.65
N THR A 328 20.98 -13.59 -4.85
CA THR A 328 19.60 -13.91 -5.21
C THR A 328 18.83 -14.47 -4.01
N ALA A 329 17.71 -13.83 -3.67
CA ALA A 329 16.89 -14.20 -2.53
C ALA A 329 15.50 -14.73 -2.94
N THR A 330 15.03 -15.75 -2.22
CA THR A 330 13.65 -16.22 -2.31
C THR A 330 12.91 -16.04 -0.97
N SER A 331 11.58 -16.03 -1.02
CA SER A 331 10.75 -15.79 0.17
C SER A 331 10.46 -17.07 0.94
N SER A 332 10.46 -16.98 2.26
CA SER A 332 10.02 -18.03 3.17
C SER A 332 8.99 -17.51 4.18
N THR A 333 8.33 -18.45 4.87
CA THR A 333 7.70 -18.17 6.15
C THR A 333 8.76 -17.86 7.21
N GLU A 334 8.34 -17.36 8.37
CA GLU A 334 9.21 -17.19 9.55
C GLU A 334 9.83 -18.51 10.03
N THR A 335 9.15 -19.63 9.79
CA THR A 335 9.63 -20.97 10.16
C THR A 335 10.53 -21.61 9.10
N GLY A 336 10.95 -20.86 8.09
CA GLY A 336 11.87 -21.31 7.04
C GLY A 336 11.28 -22.24 6.00
N VAL A 337 9.95 -22.31 5.89
CA VAL A 337 9.28 -23.02 4.80
C VAL A 337 9.25 -22.11 3.57
N LEU A 338 9.60 -22.64 2.39
CA LEU A 338 9.49 -21.89 1.13
C LEU A 338 8.06 -21.35 0.97
N ALA A 339 7.94 -20.05 0.71
CA ALA A 339 6.64 -19.41 0.62
C ALA A 339 5.86 -19.88 -0.62
N ALA A 340 4.53 -19.95 -0.51
CA ALA A 340 3.68 -20.39 -1.59
C ALA A 340 3.89 -19.54 -2.86
N GLY A 341 4.21 -20.19 -3.97
CA GLY A 341 4.48 -19.53 -5.24
C GLY A 341 5.89 -18.95 -5.36
N SER A 342 6.75 -18.99 -4.34
CA SER A 342 8.14 -18.55 -4.50
C SER A 342 8.93 -19.49 -5.41
N ASN A 343 9.82 -18.92 -6.22
CA ASN A 343 10.74 -19.70 -7.05
C ASN A 343 11.91 -20.25 -6.21
N TRP A 344 12.53 -21.33 -6.69
CA TRP A 344 13.69 -21.96 -6.05
C TRP A 344 14.74 -22.33 -7.10
N GLY A 345 15.95 -22.67 -6.67
CA GLY A 345 17.04 -23.12 -7.53
C GLY A 345 18.24 -23.44 -6.65
N ALA A 346 18.65 -24.71 -6.63
CA ALA A 346 19.76 -25.21 -5.83
C ALA A 346 21.09 -24.51 -6.16
N GLU A 347 21.21 -23.98 -7.37
CA GLU A 347 22.38 -23.23 -7.80
C GLU A 347 22.13 -21.72 -7.95
N SER A 348 20.98 -21.33 -8.50
CA SER A 348 20.70 -19.94 -8.88
C SER A 348 20.11 -19.09 -7.75
N VAL A 349 19.58 -19.70 -6.68
CA VAL A 349 19.04 -18.97 -5.52
C VAL A 349 19.97 -19.17 -4.33
N ASP A 350 20.50 -18.09 -3.78
CA ASP A 350 21.48 -18.16 -2.70
C ASP A 350 20.82 -18.52 -1.36
N LEU A 351 19.76 -17.81 -0.99
CA LEU A 351 19.19 -17.91 0.36
C LEU A 351 17.68 -17.67 0.45
N LEU A 352 17.11 -18.26 1.50
CA LEU A 352 15.76 -18.02 1.99
C LEU A 352 15.75 -16.84 2.95
N VAL A 353 14.76 -15.97 2.81
CA VAL A 353 14.53 -14.84 3.72
C VAL A 353 13.04 -14.76 4.04
N PRO A 354 12.65 -14.67 5.33
CA PRO A 354 11.25 -14.46 5.69
C PRO A 354 10.72 -13.18 5.07
N ALA A 355 9.73 -13.29 4.18
CA ALA A 355 9.19 -12.13 3.49
C ALA A 355 7.70 -12.29 3.17
N GLU A 356 6.98 -12.97 4.06
CA GLU A 356 5.54 -13.16 3.99
C GLU A 356 4.80 -12.30 5.01
N SER A 357 3.71 -11.66 4.58
CA SER A 357 2.89 -10.77 5.43
C SER A 357 3.68 -9.65 6.12
N LEU A 358 4.67 -9.09 5.43
CA LEU A 358 5.40 -7.93 5.92
C LEU A 358 4.51 -6.69 5.85
N VAL A 359 4.67 -5.78 6.80
CA VAL A 359 4.01 -4.47 6.74
C VAL A 359 4.85 -3.51 5.90
N SER A 360 4.23 -2.94 4.89
CA SER A 360 4.77 -1.84 4.08
C SER A 360 3.71 -0.73 3.92
N ILE A 361 3.96 0.24 3.05
CA ILE A 361 3.01 1.27 2.65
C ILE A 361 2.58 1.05 1.19
N ASP A 362 1.32 1.33 0.89
CA ASP A 362 0.83 1.40 -0.48
C ASP A 362 1.17 2.75 -1.14
N PHE A 363 0.78 2.91 -2.41
CA PHE A 363 1.00 4.15 -3.16
C PHE A 363 0.38 5.39 -2.48
N TYR A 364 -0.64 5.22 -1.65
CA TYR A 364 -1.32 6.30 -0.93
C TYR A 364 -0.76 6.52 0.48
N GLY A 365 0.30 5.80 0.86
CA GLY A 365 0.92 5.87 2.18
C GLY A 365 0.19 5.07 3.27
N ARG A 366 -0.82 4.26 2.90
CA ARG A 366 -1.57 3.45 3.86
C ARG A 366 -0.82 2.15 4.15
N PRO A 367 -0.89 1.61 5.38
CA PRO A 367 -0.31 0.32 5.69
C PRO A 367 -0.86 -0.78 4.78
N LYS A 368 0.01 -1.69 4.35
CA LYS A 368 -0.35 -2.81 3.49
C LYS A 368 0.51 -4.04 3.78
N LEU A 369 -0.11 -5.21 3.80
CA LEU A 369 0.60 -6.47 3.82
C LEU A 369 1.17 -6.80 2.45
N VAL A 370 2.45 -7.16 2.44
CA VAL A 370 3.20 -7.52 1.25
C VAL A 370 3.93 -8.85 1.45
N SER A 371 4.03 -9.63 0.38
CA SER A 371 4.58 -10.99 0.36
C SER A 371 5.39 -11.26 -0.89
N GLY A 372 6.43 -12.08 -0.77
CA GLY A 372 7.19 -12.62 -1.90
C GLY A 372 8.64 -12.16 -2.00
N SER A 373 9.37 -12.77 -2.94
CA SER A 373 10.83 -12.61 -3.09
C SER A 373 11.28 -11.17 -3.37
N SER A 374 10.42 -10.33 -3.96
CA SER A 374 10.67 -8.89 -4.11
C SER A 374 11.00 -8.22 -2.78
N TYR A 375 10.29 -8.60 -1.72
CA TYR A 375 10.49 -8.03 -0.39
C TYR A 375 11.62 -8.73 0.35
N ALA A 376 11.90 -10.01 0.08
CA ALA A 376 13.13 -10.67 0.52
C ALA A 376 14.39 -9.91 0.08
N ALA A 377 14.45 -9.51 -1.20
CA ALA A 377 15.52 -8.67 -1.74
C ALA A 377 15.60 -7.30 -1.05
N ALA A 378 14.45 -6.67 -0.77
CA ALA A 378 14.39 -5.40 -0.04
C ALA A 378 14.94 -5.50 1.39
N ARG A 379 14.59 -6.57 2.13
CA ARG A 379 15.11 -6.83 3.47
C ARG A 379 16.62 -7.06 3.47
N LEU A 380 17.14 -7.82 2.51
CA LEU A 380 18.59 -8.00 2.36
C LEU A 380 19.30 -6.69 2.00
N SER A 381 18.68 -5.85 1.18
CA SER A 381 19.21 -4.52 0.85
C SER A 381 19.24 -3.61 2.08
N ALA A 382 18.24 -3.71 2.95
CA ALA A 382 18.24 -3.01 4.23
C ALA A 382 19.36 -3.51 5.18
N LEU A 383 19.53 -4.84 5.31
CA LEU A 383 20.65 -5.41 6.08
C LEU A 383 22.00 -4.95 5.51
N ALA A 384 22.18 -4.99 4.18
CA ALA A 384 23.40 -4.51 3.53
C ALA A 384 23.66 -3.03 3.86
N ALA A 385 22.61 -2.19 3.85
CA ALA A 385 22.74 -0.77 4.17
C ALA A 385 23.16 -0.54 5.62
N CYS A 386 22.60 -1.30 6.56
CA CYS A 386 23.02 -1.27 7.96
C CYS A 386 24.47 -1.71 8.15
N LEU A 387 24.89 -2.80 7.49
CA LEU A 387 26.28 -3.27 7.55
C LEU A 387 27.24 -2.22 7.00
N LEU A 388 26.88 -1.57 5.89
CA LEU A 388 27.67 -0.50 5.30
C LEU A 388 27.71 0.76 6.18
N ALA A 389 26.63 1.04 6.94
CA ALA A 389 26.64 2.14 7.92
C ALA A 389 27.61 1.86 9.07
N ALA A 390 27.71 0.61 9.52
CA ALA A 390 28.64 0.18 10.56
C ALA A 390 30.08 0.03 10.05
N HIS A 391 30.25 -0.22 8.75
CA HIS A 391 31.54 -0.42 8.09
C HIS A 391 31.63 0.37 6.78
N PRO A 392 31.79 1.71 6.82
CA PRO A 392 31.72 2.57 5.64
C PRO A 392 32.76 2.29 4.55
N GLU A 393 33.85 1.59 4.90
CA GLU A 393 34.91 1.18 3.97
C GLU A 393 34.54 -0.06 3.14
N TRP A 394 33.49 -0.81 3.53
CA TRP A 394 33.12 -2.04 2.85
C TRP A 394 32.56 -1.79 1.44
N LYS A 395 32.82 -2.76 0.56
CA LYS A 395 32.28 -2.83 -0.80
C LYS A 395 31.40 -4.08 -0.93
N GLY A 396 30.83 -4.25 -2.12
CA GLY A 396 29.90 -5.33 -2.43
C GLY A 396 30.38 -6.73 -2.00
N PRO A 397 31.65 -7.11 -2.25
CA PRO A 397 32.17 -8.41 -1.81
C PRO A 397 32.14 -8.61 -0.29
N GLN A 398 32.55 -7.61 0.50
CA GLN A 398 32.53 -7.69 1.97
C GLN A 398 31.09 -7.75 2.50
N LEU A 399 30.19 -6.97 1.92
CA LEU A 399 28.77 -7.00 2.27
C LEU A 399 28.14 -8.36 1.98
N LYS A 400 28.38 -8.92 0.79
CA LYS A 400 27.90 -10.26 0.42
C LYS A 400 28.44 -11.32 1.37
N ALA A 401 29.74 -11.31 1.65
CA ALA A 401 30.35 -12.26 2.58
C ALA A 401 29.76 -12.14 4.00
N ALA A 402 29.57 -10.93 4.51
CA ALA A 402 28.99 -10.69 5.82
C ALA A 402 27.52 -11.16 5.91
N ILE A 403 26.72 -10.99 4.85
CA ILE A 403 25.35 -11.53 4.80
C ILE A 403 25.39 -13.05 4.81
N LEU A 404 26.23 -13.67 3.98
CA LEU A 404 26.32 -15.13 3.87
C LEU A 404 26.85 -15.81 5.15
N ASP A 405 27.72 -15.14 5.91
CA ASP A 405 28.20 -15.63 7.23
C ASP A 405 27.07 -15.76 8.28
N ARG A 406 25.95 -15.05 8.07
CA ARG A 406 24.76 -15.11 8.95
C ARG A 406 23.76 -16.18 8.54
N VAL A 407 23.96 -16.81 7.38
CA VAL A 407 23.05 -17.82 6.86
C VAL A 407 23.21 -19.11 7.66
N ARG A 408 22.07 -19.68 8.08
CA ARG A 408 21.98 -20.96 8.79
C ARG A 408 21.40 -22.04 7.87
N PRO A 409 21.68 -23.33 8.13
CA PRO A 409 20.98 -24.42 7.45
C PRO A 409 19.46 -24.21 7.54
N PRO A 410 18.72 -24.34 6.44
CA PRO A 410 17.30 -24.04 6.46
C PRO A 410 16.57 -25.16 7.22
N PRO A 411 15.61 -24.82 8.10
CA PRO A 411 14.80 -25.82 8.78
C PRO A 411 13.87 -26.53 7.78
N ASN A 412 13.27 -27.66 8.20
CA ASN A 412 12.10 -28.27 7.55
C ASN A 412 12.26 -28.70 6.08
N GLY A 413 13.46 -29.13 5.65
CA GLY A 413 13.63 -29.82 4.37
C GLY A 413 13.75 -28.91 3.14
N ALA A 414 13.99 -27.61 3.32
CA ALA A 414 14.34 -26.71 2.21
C ALA A 414 15.80 -26.87 1.72
N ALA A 415 16.56 -27.79 2.32
CA ALA A 415 17.87 -28.20 1.82
C ALA A 415 17.74 -28.73 0.38
N GLY A 416 18.55 -28.21 -0.54
CA GLY A 416 18.49 -28.57 -1.96
C GLY A 416 17.52 -27.73 -2.80
N LEU A 417 16.80 -26.77 -2.21
CA LEU A 417 16.02 -25.76 -2.95
C LEU A 417 16.81 -24.46 -3.20
N ILE A 418 17.89 -24.26 -2.45
CA ILE A 418 18.75 -23.07 -2.48
C ILE A 418 20.21 -23.49 -2.28
N SER A 419 21.15 -22.59 -2.56
CA SER A 419 22.59 -22.90 -2.60
C SER A 419 23.33 -22.70 -1.28
N ARG A 420 22.77 -21.95 -0.32
CA ARG A 420 23.40 -21.67 0.99
C ARG A 420 22.51 -22.07 2.17
N GLY A 421 21.43 -21.34 2.42
CA GLY A 421 20.59 -21.57 3.60
C GLY A 421 19.51 -20.52 3.81
N MET A 422 19.12 -20.31 5.07
CA MET A 422 18.16 -19.30 5.49
C MET A 422 18.83 -18.21 6.30
N LEU A 423 18.45 -16.96 6.05
CA LEU A 423 18.69 -15.84 6.95
C LEU A 423 17.44 -15.64 7.81
N GLU A 424 17.49 -16.07 9.07
CA GLU A 424 16.34 -16.08 9.99
C GLU A 424 15.74 -14.69 10.21
N SER A 425 16.60 -13.68 10.42
CA SER A 425 16.15 -12.30 10.58
C SER A 425 17.20 -11.32 10.04
N PRO A 426 16.91 -10.65 8.91
CA PRO A 426 17.73 -9.55 8.38
C PRO A 426 17.86 -8.35 9.33
N THR A 427 16.93 -8.19 10.28
CA THR A 427 16.90 -7.06 11.22
C THR A 427 17.52 -7.38 12.57
N GLU A 428 17.64 -8.65 12.95
CA GLU A 428 18.35 -9.05 14.17
C GLU A 428 19.85 -8.88 13.97
N THR A 429 20.44 -7.91 14.65
CA THR A 429 21.90 -7.85 14.74
C THR A 429 22.34 -7.90 16.19
N ASP A 430 22.92 -9.04 16.58
CA ASP A 430 23.80 -9.20 17.76
C ASP A 430 25.09 -8.34 17.66
N ARG A 431 25.18 -7.45 16.67
CA ARG A 431 26.33 -6.57 16.38
C ARG A 431 25.92 -5.14 15.97
N GLY A 432 24.69 -4.71 16.28
CA GLY A 432 24.31 -3.29 16.32
C GLY A 432 24.24 -2.52 15.01
N ALA A 433 23.95 -3.15 13.87
CA ALA A 433 23.94 -2.47 12.56
C ALA A 433 22.56 -1.90 12.17
N CYS A 434 21.46 -2.58 12.52
CA CYS A 434 20.08 -2.07 12.40
C CYS A 434 19.40 -2.01 13.79
N GLU A 435 18.31 -1.25 13.92
CA GLU A 435 17.37 -1.46 15.03
C GLU A 435 16.90 -2.92 15.02
N ALA A 436 17.26 -3.69 16.05
CA ALA A 436 16.86 -5.08 16.16
C ALA A 436 15.34 -5.16 16.34
N GLU A 437 14.66 -5.84 15.41
CA GLU A 437 13.27 -6.21 15.60
C GLU A 437 13.19 -7.28 16.70
N PRO A 438 12.25 -7.19 17.67
CA PRO A 438 12.09 -8.21 18.69
C PRO A 438 11.73 -9.57 18.08
N LYS A 439 12.33 -10.67 18.56
CA LYS A 439 12.03 -12.06 18.15
C LYS A 439 10.59 -12.48 18.43
N GLY A 440 9.98 -11.86 19.43
CA GLY A 440 8.68 -12.22 19.93
C GLY A 440 8.08 -11.11 20.78
N VAL A 441 6.95 -11.44 21.40
CA VAL A 441 6.20 -10.51 22.24
C VAL A 441 6.76 -10.58 23.65
N GLU A 442 7.20 -9.45 24.18
CA GLU A 442 7.76 -9.33 25.52
C GLU A 442 7.00 -8.27 26.31
N VAL A 443 6.58 -8.61 27.53
CA VAL A 443 6.04 -7.62 28.47
C VAL A 443 7.21 -6.97 29.20
N ILE A 444 7.49 -5.72 28.87
CA ILE A 444 8.67 -5.02 29.39
C ILE A 444 8.38 -4.19 30.64
N ALA A 445 7.13 -3.74 30.81
CA ALA A 445 6.70 -3.05 32.02
C ALA A 445 5.25 -3.37 32.35
N ARG A 446 4.94 -3.35 33.66
CA ARG A 446 3.59 -3.41 34.20
C ARG A 446 3.44 -2.30 35.23
N SER A 447 2.36 -1.53 35.12
CA SER A 447 2.03 -0.47 36.05
C SER A 447 0.52 -0.38 36.22
N ARG A 448 0.04 0.48 37.13
CA ARG A 448 -1.39 0.62 37.41
C ARG A 448 -1.78 2.09 37.51
N ILE A 449 -2.81 2.47 36.75
CA ILE A 449 -3.51 3.74 36.94
C ILE A 449 -4.61 3.49 37.98
N GLY A 450 -4.34 3.86 39.23
CA GLY A 450 -5.25 3.61 40.36
C GLY A 450 -6.33 4.68 40.54
N VAL A 451 -7.24 4.44 41.49
CA VAL A 451 -8.37 5.34 41.84
C VAL A 451 -7.93 6.80 42.03
N LYS A 452 -6.81 7.05 42.72
CA LYS A 452 -6.30 8.41 42.95
C LYS A 452 -5.93 9.12 41.64
N ALA A 453 -5.35 8.41 40.68
CA ALA A 453 -5.01 8.99 39.38
C ALA A 453 -6.28 9.29 38.57
N LEU A 454 -7.30 8.43 38.66
CA LEU A 454 -8.55 8.60 37.92
C LEU A 454 -9.46 9.68 38.49
N TYR A 455 -9.54 9.82 39.82
CA TYR A 455 -10.57 10.61 40.50
C TYR A 455 -10.03 11.66 41.49
N GLY A 456 -8.72 11.77 41.66
CA GLY A 456 -8.11 12.66 42.66
C GLY A 456 -8.21 12.11 44.08
N ASP A 457 -8.23 13.00 45.09
CA ASP A 457 -8.31 12.62 46.51
C ASP A 457 -9.73 12.17 46.96
N SER A 458 -10.71 12.23 46.06
CA SER A 458 -12.09 11.78 46.29
C SER A 458 -12.14 10.25 46.39
N LYS A 459 -12.55 9.71 47.55
CA LYS A 459 -12.54 8.26 47.84
C LYS A 459 -13.59 7.42 47.10
N MET A 460 -14.56 8.05 46.43
CA MET A 460 -15.50 7.45 45.48
C MET A 460 -16.35 8.61 44.92
N PRO A 461 -16.71 8.62 43.62
CA PRO A 461 -17.78 9.48 43.14
C PRO A 461 -19.10 9.13 43.85
N ASP A 462 -19.93 10.13 44.17
CA ASP A 462 -21.23 9.89 44.79
C ASP A 462 -22.14 9.09 43.83
N GLY A 463 -22.88 8.11 44.37
CA GLY A 463 -23.85 7.32 43.58
C GLY A 463 -23.27 6.13 42.81
N VAL A 464 -22.02 5.74 43.05
CA VAL A 464 -21.43 4.51 42.49
C VAL A 464 -22.17 3.27 43.00
N ARG A 465 -22.53 2.39 42.07
CA ARG A 465 -23.25 1.12 42.31
C ARG A 465 -22.41 -0.10 41.95
N ALA A 466 -21.50 0.06 40.99
CA ALA A 466 -20.67 -1.02 40.47
C ALA A 466 -19.26 -0.54 40.12
N ALA A 467 -18.32 -1.47 40.14
CA ALA A 467 -16.91 -1.26 39.94
C ALA A 467 -16.37 -2.22 38.88
N LEU A 468 -15.44 -1.74 38.05
CA LEU A 468 -14.85 -2.47 36.94
C LEU A 468 -13.33 -2.31 36.93
N GLU A 469 -12.62 -3.29 36.40
CA GLU A 469 -11.20 -3.21 36.09
C GLU A 469 -11.01 -3.46 34.59
N ALA A 470 -10.03 -2.79 33.99
CA ALA A 470 -9.71 -2.95 32.58
C ALA A 470 -8.19 -2.89 32.38
N SER A 471 -7.73 -3.40 31.24
CA SER A 471 -6.31 -3.36 30.88
C SER A 471 -6.06 -2.37 29.74
N LEU A 472 -4.97 -1.61 29.81
CA LEU A 472 -4.44 -0.80 28.73
C LEU A 472 -3.11 -1.40 28.27
N VAL A 473 -2.98 -1.69 26.98
CA VAL A 473 -1.82 -2.38 26.41
C VAL A 473 -1.17 -1.46 25.39
N MET A 474 -0.03 -0.90 25.76
CA MET A 474 0.76 -0.01 24.93
C MET A 474 1.87 -0.79 24.23
N LEU A 475 1.98 -0.64 22.90
CA LEU A 475 3.05 -1.27 22.14
C LEU A 475 4.17 -0.26 21.89
N GLN A 476 5.42 -0.65 22.15
CA GLN A 476 6.59 0.17 21.85
C GLN A 476 6.69 0.47 20.35
N GLY A 477 7.23 1.65 20.03
CA GLY A 477 7.29 2.14 18.66
C GLY A 477 6.00 2.80 18.18
N THR A 478 4.98 2.92 19.02
CA THR A 478 3.83 3.80 18.75
C THR A 478 4.08 5.20 19.32
N ARG A 479 3.27 6.18 18.93
CA ARG A 479 3.26 7.53 19.53
C ARG A 479 2.54 7.57 20.88
N TRP A 480 1.90 6.48 21.28
CA TRP A 480 1.19 6.38 22.55
C TRP A 480 2.17 6.50 23.72
N SER A 481 1.73 7.13 24.80
CA SER A 481 2.54 7.33 25.99
C SER A 481 1.71 7.05 27.24
N THR A 482 2.38 6.70 28.34
CA THR A 482 1.73 6.48 29.64
C THR A 482 0.92 7.69 30.09
N ALA A 483 1.43 8.92 29.88
CA ALA A 483 0.72 10.16 30.18
C ALA A 483 -0.56 10.31 29.35
N LEU A 484 -0.52 9.98 28.05
CA LEU A 484 -1.70 10.04 27.19
C LEU A 484 -2.76 8.99 27.59
N LEU A 485 -2.32 7.77 27.91
CA LEU A 485 -3.18 6.70 28.41
C LEU A 485 -3.82 7.07 29.74
N GLU A 486 -3.08 7.67 30.68
CA GLU A 486 -3.63 8.14 31.95
C GLU A 486 -4.68 9.25 31.74
N SER A 487 -4.42 10.21 30.87
CA SER A 487 -5.40 11.24 30.51
C SER A 487 -6.67 10.63 29.92
N ALA A 488 -6.52 9.69 28.97
CA ALA A 488 -7.66 9.03 28.34
C ALA A 488 -8.48 8.20 29.34
N ALA A 489 -7.80 7.47 30.22
CA ALA A 489 -8.42 6.68 31.28
C ALA A 489 -9.23 7.55 32.25
N ARG A 490 -8.71 8.73 32.62
CA ARG A 490 -9.38 9.71 33.46
C ARG A 490 -10.68 10.23 32.82
N ASP A 491 -10.61 10.61 31.54
CA ASP A 491 -11.79 11.06 30.79
C ASP A 491 -12.87 9.97 30.70
N ALA A 492 -12.46 8.74 30.34
CA ALA A 492 -13.37 7.61 30.27
C ALA A 492 -14.00 7.26 31.64
N ALA A 493 -13.21 7.31 32.70
CA ALA A 493 -13.67 7.11 34.06
C ALA A 493 -14.73 8.15 34.49
N GLY A 494 -14.56 9.41 34.08
CA GLY A 494 -15.55 10.47 34.33
C GLY A 494 -16.85 10.25 33.55
N ILE A 495 -16.79 9.74 32.32
CA ILE A 495 -17.97 9.44 31.51
C ILE A 495 -18.79 8.30 32.13
N PHE A 496 -18.15 7.19 32.50
CA PHE A 496 -18.83 6.04 33.09
C PHE A 496 -19.42 6.32 34.47
N ALA A 497 -18.83 7.27 35.22
CA ALA A 497 -19.36 7.68 36.53
C ALA A 497 -20.79 8.22 36.45
N GLN A 498 -21.22 8.78 35.32
CA GLN A 498 -22.61 9.22 35.08
C GLN A 498 -23.62 8.07 35.24
N CYS A 499 -23.19 6.84 34.94
CA CYS A 499 -24.02 5.64 35.06
C CYS A 499 -23.93 4.97 36.45
N GLY A 500 -23.22 5.57 37.41
CA GLY A 500 -22.90 4.96 38.69
C GLY A 500 -21.93 3.78 38.56
N VAL A 501 -21.10 3.77 37.53
CA VAL A 501 -20.07 2.75 37.28
C VAL A 501 -18.70 3.40 37.43
N MET A 502 -17.82 2.81 38.24
CA MET A 502 -16.45 3.30 38.42
C MET A 502 -15.39 2.29 37.98
N PHE A 503 -14.22 2.79 37.64
CA PHE A 503 -13.03 1.97 37.43
C PHE A 503 -12.23 1.87 38.74
N ARG A 504 -11.94 0.66 39.23
CA ARG A 504 -10.99 0.45 40.36
C ARG A 504 -9.54 0.73 39.96
N GLY A 505 -9.29 0.71 38.67
CA GLY A 505 -8.03 1.07 38.06
C GLY A 505 -7.91 0.46 36.68
N PHE A 506 -6.85 0.87 36.00
CA PHE A 506 -6.39 0.24 34.77
C PHE A 506 -5.04 -0.41 35.01
N GLU A 507 -4.93 -1.70 34.72
CA GLU A 507 -3.63 -2.36 34.61
C GLU A 507 -3.01 -1.95 33.27
N VAL A 508 -1.78 -1.44 33.30
CA VAL A 508 -1.09 -0.94 32.11
C VAL A 508 0.07 -1.86 31.78
N PHE A 509 0.02 -2.45 30.59
CA PHE A 509 1.05 -3.32 30.04
C PHE A 509 1.81 -2.57 28.94
N GLU A 510 3.13 -2.50 29.06
CA GLU A 510 3.98 -2.05 27.96
C GLU A 510 4.60 -3.28 27.29
N LEU A 511 4.40 -3.41 25.98
CA LEU A 511 4.87 -4.54 25.19
C LEU A 511 5.93 -4.11 24.20
N ARG A 512 7.00 -4.89 24.10
CA ARG A 512 7.94 -4.87 22.99
C ARG A 512 7.60 -6.02 22.05
N THR A 513 7.34 -5.72 20.77
CA THR A 513 6.81 -6.71 19.81
C THR A 513 7.44 -6.56 18.43
N PRO A 514 7.41 -7.62 17.58
CA PRO A 514 7.58 -7.46 16.14
C PRO A 514 6.67 -6.38 15.57
N ARG A 515 7.12 -5.68 14.53
CA ARG A 515 6.43 -4.53 13.91
C ARG A 515 5.07 -4.88 13.36
N ARG A 516 4.87 -6.12 12.88
CA ARG A 516 3.58 -6.62 12.40
C ARG A 516 2.44 -6.45 13.41
N TYR A 517 2.74 -6.48 14.71
CA TYR A 517 1.75 -6.33 15.79
C TYR A 517 1.39 -4.88 16.09
N LEU A 518 2.17 -3.92 15.59
CA LEU A 518 1.82 -2.50 15.66
C LEU A 518 0.65 -2.14 14.74
N TYR A 519 0.20 -3.07 13.89
CA TYR A 519 -0.86 -2.84 12.92
C TYR A 519 -1.99 -3.85 13.12
N PHE A 520 -3.18 -3.34 13.43
CA PHE A 520 -4.32 -4.19 13.74
C PHE A 520 -4.86 -4.92 12.49
N ASN A 521 -4.95 -6.24 12.58
CA ASN A 521 -5.86 -7.07 11.78
C ASN A 521 -6.18 -8.32 12.61
N ASP A 522 -7.24 -9.04 12.23
CA ASP A 522 -7.74 -10.19 12.99
C ASP A 522 -6.66 -11.25 13.25
N ALA A 523 -5.85 -11.59 12.24
CA ALA A 523 -4.85 -12.65 12.34
C ALA A 523 -3.70 -12.27 13.28
N HIS A 524 -3.17 -11.04 13.14
CA HIS A 524 -2.10 -10.52 13.98
C HIS A 524 -2.57 -10.30 15.41
N ALA A 525 -3.76 -9.72 15.58
CA ALA A 525 -4.39 -9.52 16.88
C ALA A 525 -4.59 -10.84 17.61
N ALA A 526 -5.13 -11.86 16.93
CA ALA A 526 -5.34 -13.17 17.50
C ALA A 526 -4.02 -13.84 17.92
N ALA A 527 -2.97 -13.72 17.09
CA ALA A 527 -1.66 -14.25 17.41
C ALA A 527 -1.01 -13.52 18.60
N LEU A 528 -1.13 -12.19 18.68
CA LEU A 528 -0.61 -11.39 19.80
C LEU A 528 -1.31 -11.78 21.11
N VAL A 529 -2.64 -11.82 21.10
CA VAL A 529 -3.45 -12.09 22.28
C VAL A 529 -3.24 -13.50 22.81
N ARG A 530 -3.14 -14.52 21.95
CA ARG A 530 -2.96 -15.92 22.40
C ARG A 530 -1.72 -16.14 23.27
N GLY A 531 -0.70 -15.30 23.12
CA GLY A 531 0.54 -15.38 23.88
C GLY A 531 0.55 -14.56 25.18
N LEU A 532 -0.56 -13.90 25.53
CA LEU A 532 -0.60 -12.89 26.59
C LEU A 532 -1.71 -13.19 27.60
N ASP A 533 -1.35 -13.17 28.89
CA ASP A 533 -2.29 -13.21 30.01
C ASP A 533 -2.63 -11.78 30.44
N ILE A 534 -3.62 -11.18 29.76
CA ILE A 534 -4.07 -9.80 29.98
C ILE A 534 -5.54 -9.81 30.41
N PRO A 535 -5.87 -9.28 31.61
CA PRO A 535 -7.25 -9.19 32.09
C PRO A 535 -8.17 -8.43 31.13
N ARG A 536 -9.41 -8.92 30.97
CA ARG A 536 -10.43 -8.33 30.09
C ARG A 536 -11.44 -7.46 30.88
N PRO A 537 -11.98 -6.39 30.28
CA PRO A 537 -11.74 -5.93 28.91
C PRO A 537 -10.34 -5.32 28.75
N ALA A 538 -9.76 -5.46 27.57
CA ALA A 538 -8.41 -4.98 27.28
C ALA A 538 -8.39 -4.05 26.06
N VAL A 539 -7.70 -2.93 26.18
CA VAL A 539 -7.57 -1.94 25.11
C VAL A 539 -6.13 -1.93 24.61
N PHE A 540 -5.92 -2.25 23.34
CA PHE A 540 -4.63 -2.28 22.68
C PHE A 540 -4.42 -0.99 21.89
N PHE A 541 -3.33 -0.29 22.19
CA PHE A 541 -2.94 0.96 21.56
C PHE A 541 -1.88 0.65 20.48
N VAL A 542 -2.35 0.57 19.24
CA VAL A 542 -1.57 0.20 18.06
C VAL A 542 -1.22 1.44 17.23
N ARG A 543 -0.32 1.27 16.26
CA ARG A 543 0.05 2.35 15.34
C ARG A 543 -1.09 2.66 14.37
N ASP A 544 -1.56 1.63 13.65
CA ASP A 544 -2.58 1.79 12.61
C ASP A 544 -3.32 0.45 12.37
N THR A 545 -4.13 0.35 11.33
CA THR A 545 -4.91 -0.82 10.96
C THR A 545 -4.60 -1.30 9.53
N LEU A 546 -4.60 -2.62 9.36
CA LEU A 546 -4.50 -3.34 8.09
C LEU A 546 -5.88 -3.84 7.62
N GLN A 547 -6.95 -3.48 8.32
CA GLN A 547 -8.31 -3.78 7.88
C GLN A 547 -8.63 -3.04 6.57
N ARG A 548 -9.45 -3.66 5.74
CA ARG A 548 -9.86 -3.06 4.45
C ARG A 548 -10.65 -1.77 4.63
N ILE A 549 -11.48 -1.74 5.67
CA ILE A 549 -12.14 -0.52 6.14
C ILE A 549 -11.37 -0.08 7.37
N ALA A 550 -10.64 1.03 7.25
CA ALA A 550 -9.85 1.57 8.34
C ALA A 550 -10.76 2.38 9.26
N PHE A 551 -10.76 2.04 10.53
CA PHE A 551 -11.40 2.79 11.61
C PHE A 551 -10.32 3.25 12.59
N ASP A 552 -10.57 4.38 13.26
CA ASP A 552 -9.66 4.90 14.29
C ASP A 552 -9.60 3.96 15.51
N ALA A 553 -10.68 3.20 15.74
CA ALA A 553 -10.69 2.10 16.68
C ALA A 553 -11.66 0.97 16.26
N GLU A 554 -11.44 -0.24 16.80
CA GLU A 554 -12.36 -1.37 16.64
C GLU A 554 -12.64 -2.04 17.99
N ALA A 555 -13.90 -2.01 18.43
CA ALA A 555 -14.41 -2.76 19.58
C ALA A 555 -14.94 -4.15 19.18
N ILE A 556 -14.45 -5.16 19.90
CA ILE A 556 -14.84 -6.57 19.72
C ILE A 556 -15.48 -7.08 21.01
N GLY A 557 -16.79 -6.85 21.13
CA GLY A 557 -17.62 -7.39 22.20
C GLY A 557 -18.05 -8.84 21.95
N ARG A 558 -18.86 -9.41 22.85
CA ARG A 558 -19.27 -10.82 22.79
C ARG A 558 -20.12 -11.17 21.58
N SER A 559 -21.02 -10.29 21.16
CA SER A 559 -21.85 -10.48 19.98
C SER A 559 -21.06 -10.31 18.68
N SER A 560 -20.23 -9.28 18.57
CA SER A 560 -19.42 -8.99 17.37
C SER A 560 -18.21 -9.94 17.26
N GLY A 561 -17.72 -10.48 18.37
CA GLY A 561 -16.60 -11.41 18.46
C GLY A 561 -16.94 -12.89 18.28
N ARG A 562 -18.20 -13.27 18.00
CA ARG A 562 -18.61 -14.69 17.86
C ARG A 562 -17.77 -15.51 16.87
N ARG A 563 -17.22 -14.87 15.83
CA ARG A 563 -16.36 -15.52 14.82
C ARG A 563 -14.87 -15.39 15.12
N ARG A 564 -14.51 -14.66 16.18
CA ARG A 564 -13.14 -14.30 16.60
C ARG A 564 -13.05 -14.42 18.13
N PRO A 565 -13.34 -15.60 18.72
CA PRO A 565 -13.53 -15.76 20.17
C PRO A 565 -12.32 -15.32 20.99
N GLU A 566 -11.11 -15.44 20.46
CA GLU A 566 -9.87 -14.99 21.10
C GLU A 566 -9.80 -13.46 21.27
N LEU A 567 -10.50 -12.70 20.42
CA LEU A 567 -10.52 -11.23 20.45
C LEU A 567 -11.69 -10.67 21.25
N VAL A 568 -12.54 -11.51 21.83
CA VAL A 568 -13.68 -11.05 22.64
C VAL A 568 -13.18 -10.21 23.82
N ASP A 569 -13.94 -9.17 24.09
CA ASP A 569 -13.72 -8.15 25.11
C ASP A 569 -12.41 -7.35 24.88
N THR A 570 -12.10 -7.07 23.61
CA THR A 570 -10.97 -6.20 23.23
C THR A 570 -11.39 -4.96 22.49
N VAL A 571 -10.59 -3.90 22.64
CA VAL A 571 -10.63 -2.69 21.82
C VAL A 571 -9.24 -2.48 21.21
N TRP A 572 -9.18 -2.04 19.96
CA TRP A 572 -7.93 -1.73 19.28
C TRP A 572 -7.97 -0.29 18.80
N MET A 573 -7.11 0.58 19.32
CA MET A 573 -7.09 2.01 19.02
C MET A 573 -5.84 2.40 18.23
N THR A 574 -6.02 3.16 17.15
CA THR A 574 -4.94 3.61 16.26
C THR A 574 -4.48 5.03 16.57
N GLU A 575 -3.29 5.37 16.09
CA GLU A 575 -2.75 6.74 16.15
C GLU A 575 -3.53 7.74 15.29
N ALA A 576 -4.54 7.34 14.52
CA ALA A 576 -5.42 8.32 13.88
C ALA A 576 -6.38 8.98 14.89
N THR A 577 -6.61 8.36 16.06
CA THR A 577 -7.56 8.82 17.07
C THR A 577 -7.24 10.24 17.55
N SER A 578 -8.18 11.17 17.34
CA SER A 578 -8.05 12.60 17.68
C SER A 578 -8.41 12.92 19.14
N HIS A 579 -9.40 12.21 19.71
CA HIS A 579 -9.88 12.38 21.09
C HIS A 579 -9.78 11.07 21.89
N PRO A 580 -8.58 10.66 22.35
CA PRO A 580 -8.37 9.33 22.93
C PRO A 580 -9.23 9.00 24.14
N GLY A 581 -9.54 9.95 25.03
CA GLY A 581 -10.39 9.69 26.20
C GLY A 581 -11.85 9.38 25.85
N ILE A 582 -12.41 10.12 24.89
CA ILE A 582 -13.80 9.92 24.44
C ILE A 582 -13.89 8.67 23.58
N ALA A 583 -12.94 8.46 22.67
CA ALA A 583 -12.86 7.23 21.88
C ALA A 583 -12.70 6.01 22.78
N LEU A 584 -11.82 6.05 23.79
CA LEU A 584 -11.67 4.98 24.77
C LEU A 584 -13.00 4.66 25.46
N ALA A 585 -13.73 5.69 25.91
CA ALA A 585 -15.02 5.51 26.56
C ALA A 585 -16.08 4.92 25.59
N HIS A 586 -16.14 5.43 24.37
CA HIS A 586 -17.07 5.00 23.31
C HIS A 586 -16.86 3.51 22.98
N GLU A 587 -15.62 3.11 22.71
CA GLU A 587 -15.29 1.74 22.35
C GLU A 587 -15.43 0.76 23.53
N LEU A 588 -15.04 1.18 24.73
CA LEU A 588 -15.29 0.37 25.93
C LEU A 588 -16.79 0.19 26.16
N TYR A 589 -17.62 1.20 25.87
CA TYR A 589 -19.07 1.06 25.96
C TYR A 589 -19.59 0.02 24.96
N HIS A 590 -19.12 0.03 23.70
CA HIS A 590 -19.48 -0.99 22.71
C HIS A 590 -19.21 -2.42 23.21
N VAL A 591 -18.06 -2.63 23.85
CA VAL A 591 -17.70 -3.93 24.46
C VAL A 591 -18.58 -4.24 25.67
N LEU A 592 -18.61 -3.35 26.65
CA LEU A 592 -19.22 -3.58 27.96
C LEU A 592 -20.76 -3.67 27.89
N ALA A 593 -21.40 -2.92 27.00
CA ALA A 593 -22.84 -2.96 26.77
C ALA A 593 -23.25 -3.96 25.67
N ASP A 594 -22.28 -4.63 25.03
CA ASP A 594 -22.45 -5.53 23.89
C ASP A 594 -23.47 -4.98 22.86
N SER A 595 -23.16 -3.82 22.29
CA SER A 595 -24.08 -3.07 21.44
C SER A 595 -23.34 -2.25 20.40
N GLY A 596 -23.66 -2.43 19.12
CA GLY A 596 -23.20 -1.56 18.02
C GLY A 596 -24.11 -0.37 17.71
N ALA A 597 -25.15 -0.13 18.52
CA ALA A 597 -26.08 0.98 18.31
C ALA A 597 -25.41 2.33 18.55
N HIS A 598 -25.70 3.28 17.67
CA HIS A 598 -25.25 4.66 17.75
C HIS A 598 -26.43 5.60 18.01
N SER A 599 -26.15 6.77 18.58
CA SER A 599 -27.12 7.85 18.79
C SER A 599 -26.98 8.92 17.70
N ASP A 600 -28.07 9.59 17.37
CA ASP A 600 -28.08 10.76 16.50
C ASP A 600 -27.80 12.07 17.26
N ASP A 601 -27.82 12.03 18.60
CA ASP A 601 -27.51 13.18 19.45
C ASP A 601 -26.00 13.43 19.50
N ALA A 602 -25.57 14.61 19.05
CA ALA A 602 -24.16 15.01 18.99
C ALA A 602 -23.49 15.13 20.38
N ALA A 603 -24.26 15.31 21.46
CA ALA A 603 -23.71 15.32 22.82
C ALA A 603 -23.58 13.91 23.43
N ASN A 604 -24.21 12.91 22.82
CA ASN A 604 -24.19 11.53 23.30
C ASN A 604 -22.86 10.85 22.97
N LEU A 605 -22.32 10.08 23.91
CA LEU A 605 -21.09 9.31 23.74
C LEU A 605 -21.14 8.46 22.49
N MET A 606 -22.29 7.84 22.20
CA MET A 606 -22.49 6.94 21.06
C MET A 606 -22.81 7.65 19.75
N TYR A 607 -22.52 8.95 19.64
CA TYR A 607 -22.59 9.64 18.36
C TYR A 607 -21.56 9.08 17.36
N SER A 608 -21.99 8.85 16.12
CA SER A 608 -21.18 8.18 15.07
C SER A 608 -19.87 8.88 14.70
N ARG A 609 -19.69 10.15 15.07
CA ARG A 609 -18.43 10.89 14.90
C ARG A 609 -17.90 11.33 16.26
N THR A 610 -16.84 10.71 16.72
CA THR A 610 -16.18 11.10 17.98
C THR A 610 -15.67 12.55 17.88
N SER A 611 -16.11 13.41 18.79
CA SER A 611 -15.68 14.80 18.93
C SER A 611 -15.41 15.13 20.41
N GLY A 612 -14.90 16.32 20.71
CA GLY A 612 -14.57 16.73 22.08
C GLY A 612 -15.75 16.82 23.06
N ASP A 613 -16.99 16.81 22.56
CA ASP A 613 -18.19 17.17 23.34
C ASP A 613 -19.17 16.01 23.58
N ASN A 614 -19.01 14.88 22.88
CA ASN A 614 -19.89 13.70 22.99
C ASN A 614 -19.54 12.88 24.24
N LYS A 615 -20.00 13.34 25.39
CA LYS A 615 -19.66 12.78 26.71
C LYS A 615 -20.86 12.22 27.47
N GLN A 616 -22.07 12.38 26.97
CA GLN A 616 -23.29 12.05 27.71
C GLN A 616 -23.74 10.61 27.45
N LEU A 617 -24.19 9.92 28.49
CA LEU A 617 -24.91 8.65 28.36
C LEU A 617 -26.33 8.84 28.89
N ASP A 618 -27.32 8.37 28.12
CA ASP A 618 -28.71 8.38 28.58
C ASP A 618 -29.00 7.24 29.57
N GLU A 619 -30.14 7.31 30.27
CA GLU A 619 -30.46 6.32 31.30
C GLU A 619 -30.66 4.91 30.70
N ALA A 620 -31.14 4.78 29.47
CA ALA A 620 -31.31 3.48 28.81
C ALA A 620 -29.94 2.84 28.51
N GLN A 621 -28.98 3.65 28.06
CA GLN A 621 -27.60 3.27 27.87
C GLN A 621 -26.95 2.87 29.21
N CYS A 622 -27.12 3.67 30.26
CA CYS A 622 -26.62 3.35 31.60
C CYS A 622 -27.24 2.07 32.20
N MET A 623 -28.54 1.85 32.01
CA MET A 623 -29.20 0.59 32.41
C MET A 623 -28.64 -0.60 31.65
N ARG A 624 -28.47 -0.48 30.32
CA ARG A 624 -27.91 -1.55 29.50
C ARG A 624 -26.50 -1.89 29.92
N LEU A 625 -25.63 -0.89 30.05
CA LEU A 625 -24.25 -1.05 30.50
C LEU A 625 -24.20 -1.85 31.82
N ARG A 626 -24.92 -1.38 32.84
CA ARG A 626 -24.94 -2.06 34.15
C ARG A 626 -25.44 -3.50 34.07
N LYS A 627 -26.50 -3.75 33.29
CA LYS A 627 -27.11 -5.08 33.17
C LYS A 627 -26.20 -6.06 32.43
N VAL A 628 -25.71 -5.67 31.24
CA VAL A 628 -24.93 -6.54 30.37
C VAL A 628 -23.56 -6.82 30.99
N SER A 629 -22.84 -5.77 31.39
CA SER A 629 -21.50 -5.93 31.97
C SER A 629 -21.50 -6.72 33.28
N ALA A 630 -22.56 -6.65 34.08
CA ALA A 630 -22.71 -7.49 35.27
C ALA A 630 -22.96 -8.97 34.91
N SER A 631 -23.83 -9.23 33.92
CA SER A 631 -24.08 -10.57 33.40
C SER A 631 -22.82 -11.20 32.80
N ASP A 632 -21.97 -10.38 32.19
CA ASP A 632 -20.74 -10.81 31.55
C ASP A 632 -19.55 -10.94 32.51
N GLY A 633 -19.73 -10.53 33.77
CA GLY A 633 -18.73 -10.65 34.84
C GLY A 633 -17.70 -9.53 34.88
N HIS A 634 -17.87 -8.46 34.09
CA HIS A 634 -16.98 -7.29 34.10
C HIS A 634 -17.28 -6.33 35.25
N LEU A 635 -18.52 -6.29 35.74
CA LEU A 635 -18.90 -5.46 36.89
C LEU A 635 -18.96 -6.27 38.18
N THR A 636 -18.36 -5.70 39.22
CA THR A 636 -18.47 -6.16 40.60
C THR A 636 -19.19 -5.11 41.46
N PRO A 637 -19.83 -5.48 42.58
CA PRO A 637 -20.38 -4.50 43.50
C PRO A 637 -19.30 -3.54 44.01
N ALA A 638 -19.60 -2.25 44.06
CA ALA A 638 -18.75 -1.23 44.68
C ALA A 638 -18.87 -1.32 46.21
N LYS A 639 -18.24 -2.34 46.81
CA LYS A 639 -17.99 -2.38 48.25
C LYS A 639 -16.65 -1.74 48.57
#